data_AF-A0A0R3X8T8-F1
#
_entry.id   AF-A0A0R3X8T8-F1
#
_cell.length_a   1.000
_cell.length_b   1.000
_cell.length_c   1.000
_cell.angle_alpha   90.00
_cell.angle_beta   90.00
_cell.angle_gamma   90.00
#
_symmetry.space_group_name_H-M   'P 1'
#
loop_
_entity.id
_entity.type
_entity.pdbx_description
1 polymer ?
#
loop_
_entity_poly.entity_id
_entity_poly.type
_entity_poly.pdbx_seq_one_letter_code
_entity_poly.pdbx_strand_id
1 'polypeptide(L)'
;MDVLLDLICVLLVVDPTAFGTKASFMNDIERENLRNKSKEMFFHAYKNYMNFAYPADELMPLSCKGRYRDRELLRGTVDEALGNFSLSLIDSLDTLFLLGEFDEFERAVLRVIHDVSFDQNVDVSVFETNIRVLGGLLGGHVSVLVLRENDPSRASWYKDQLLDMAIDLGNRLLPAFNTTTGLPYPRINLHTGKPPPLVSFFLHTCTACAGTLILEFAALSRFSDNPIYETMAANALSYLWQQRNRYSDLVGTEINVSSGEWVRRESGVGAGIDSYYESLLKAYGLLGDPVYLHRFQAHYSAVERYMGAPGTKAFPFSFLSVFMHKPSERSRFYMDALQAFWPGLQAINGDVSAAVAHHEMLFMVHKEHGLLPEAFTTDMDIYWPHHLIRPELVESTYLLYKGTSDPYYLYVGAELLESIERHARVPCGFAAIEDIRTMKHSDRMDSFVLAETFKYFYLLFSEPSELPIDLEQYVLTTEAHILPIGLPKQHPPVAARVGLVEEAAVLPPGSLGRAWGGTCLAPSRPSTLWRLLQTRQTTCRAESWRHHYLEAIRQPLRSIAKSLRSGHSIGAHDSSSLPSGVLTPASFNANNITHLQLLRQMGIMVLVGKSGEIQLKLNRNQADSPLLGLSGLKFIEEIIDLNNARSQGRSLGEAVTSQTIALIHPPHFGRTRFEAGPSMFTFYPGESPNITDAAAPLINSEIDWQPVMGPLVIAEPFDACTPVYSDGFLIANEQLHADLVEPSFYGDSELDVDNKPRCLLKGAIVLVKRGGCMFLEKAINVKQMGALGVIVVDSTPGTSSARDKLFYMSGDAPDGTPPKEMLQLPFVFVFHEEGRALVSAMRRRWTSSRKPVLVMIAKQNDAPKILSQSLRYLDSISQPTTDEHNQCFELSTHVETVKSLCPQKGAIQVDETRLEGKDEWNITLGPVDETETFVSLNETSGHITPRDPSAWIEFMDRNWLTTNHDECCKDLLLAVSEAALSQIAGDGYRSGRASVTKLNYHWRYRVGECLRSLLTTNSTVDNCHRPYLRLKLTLTLTNSC
;
A
#
# COMPACT_ATOMS: atom_id res chain seq x y z
N MET A 1 20.25 -66.55 31.12
CA MET A 1 19.25 -65.52 30.74
C MET A 1 19.87 -64.13 30.87
N ASP A 2 21.16 -63.98 30.53
CA ASP A 2 21.95 -62.76 30.77
C ASP A 2 22.71 -62.28 29.53
N VAL A 3 22.39 -62.83 28.35
CA VAL A 3 23.00 -62.40 27.06
C VAL A 3 22.00 -61.66 26.17
N LEU A 4 20.70 -61.65 26.55
CA LEU A 4 19.65 -60.98 25.79
C LEU A 4 19.38 -59.53 26.26
N LEU A 5 19.82 -59.16 27.47
CA LEU A 5 19.64 -57.80 28.01
C LEU A 5 20.71 -56.82 27.52
N ASP A 6 21.95 -57.27 27.32
CA ASP A 6 23.03 -56.37 26.87
C ASP A 6 22.95 -56.00 25.38
N LEU A 7 22.25 -56.80 24.56
CA LEU A 7 22.03 -56.45 23.14
C LEU A 7 20.89 -55.45 22.93
N ILE A 8 19.99 -55.29 23.92
CA ILE A 8 18.86 -54.35 23.84
C ILE A 8 19.26 -52.96 24.36
N CYS A 9 20.30 -52.84 25.19
CA CYS A 9 20.82 -51.56 25.67
C CYS A 9 21.76 -50.83 24.70
N VAL A 10 22.30 -51.49 23.66
CA VAL A 10 23.24 -50.87 22.71
C VAL A 10 22.54 -50.34 21.43
N LEU A 11 21.27 -50.69 21.20
CA LEU A 11 20.50 -50.24 20.02
C LEU A 11 19.54 -49.07 20.28
N LEU A 12 19.60 -48.43 21.47
CA LEU A 12 18.81 -47.24 21.83
C LEU A 12 19.66 -46.00 22.13
N VAL A 13 20.86 -45.90 21.56
CA VAL A 13 21.68 -44.67 21.54
C VAL A 13 22.15 -44.41 20.12
N VAL A 14 21.20 -44.15 19.22
CA VAL A 14 21.45 -43.30 18.05
C VAL A 14 20.36 -42.26 18.08
N ASP A 15 20.67 -41.17 18.78
CA ASP A 15 19.83 -40.00 18.91
C ASP A 15 19.70 -39.32 17.53
N PRO A 16 18.51 -39.26 16.90
CA PRO A 16 18.32 -38.53 15.65
C PRO A 16 18.32 -37.01 15.86
N THR A 17 18.52 -36.50 17.08
CA THR A 17 18.51 -35.07 17.38
C THR A 17 19.84 -34.35 17.19
N ALA A 18 20.90 -35.02 16.72
CA ALA A 18 22.24 -34.47 16.58
C ALA A 18 22.44 -33.39 15.48
N PHE A 19 21.38 -32.87 14.87
CA PHE A 19 21.46 -31.76 13.89
C PHE A 19 20.48 -30.59 14.15
N GLY A 20 19.94 -30.45 15.38
CA GLY A 20 18.87 -29.49 15.67
C GLY A 20 19.06 -28.48 16.81
N THR A 21 20.12 -28.55 17.62
CA THR A 21 20.21 -27.75 18.87
C THR A 21 21.62 -27.24 19.16
N LYS A 22 22.13 -26.33 18.32
CA LYS A 22 23.36 -25.56 18.60
C LYS A 22 23.12 -24.04 18.79
N ALA A 23 21.88 -23.59 18.87
CA ALA A 23 21.58 -22.26 19.40
C ALA A 23 21.52 -22.36 20.94
N SER A 24 22.63 -22.68 21.59
CA SER A 24 22.71 -22.49 23.04
C SER A 24 22.73 -21.00 23.33
N PHE A 25 21.99 -20.55 24.33
CA PHE A 25 22.12 -19.20 24.86
C PHE A 25 23.61 -18.89 25.08
N MET A 26 24.13 -17.91 24.34
CA MET A 26 25.50 -17.42 24.50
C MET A 26 25.65 -16.96 25.94
N ASN A 27 26.62 -17.54 26.65
CA ASN A 27 26.85 -17.15 28.04
C ASN A 27 27.57 -15.80 28.11
N ASP A 28 27.45 -15.10 29.24
CA ASP A 28 27.98 -13.75 29.39
C ASP A 28 29.50 -13.67 29.16
N ILE A 29 30.26 -14.72 29.53
CA ILE A 29 31.71 -14.79 29.34
C ILE A 29 32.05 -14.89 27.84
N GLU A 30 31.32 -15.70 27.09
CA GLU A 30 31.47 -15.84 25.64
C GLU A 30 31.14 -14.52 24.93
N ARG A 31 30.05 -13.87 25.33
CA ARG A 31 29.66 -12.55 24.80
C ARG A 31 30.73 -11.50 25.11
N GLU A 32 31.24 -11.46 26.33
CA GLU A 32 32.33 -10.57 26.71
C GLU A 32 33.61 -10.82 25.89
N ASN A 33 33.95 -12.08 25.65
CA ASN A 33 35.09 -12.46 24.81
C ASN A 33 34.91 -11.97 23.37
N LEU A 34 33.71 -12.10 22.80
CA LEU A 34 33.40 -11.60 21.46
C LEU A 34 33.40 -10.08 21.38
N ARG A 35 32.91 -9.38 22.40
CA ARG A 35 33.03 -7.92 22.52
C ARG A 35 34.50 -7.48 22.54
N ASN A 36 35.32 -8.11 23.39
CA ASN A 36 36.74 -7.82 23.51
C ASN A 36 37.50 -8.17 22.22
N LYS A 37 37.09 -9.23 21.52
CA LYS A 37 37.63 -9.59 20.21
C LYS A 37 37.28 -8.55 19.15
N SER A 38 36.05 -8.06 19.13
CA SER A 38 35.61 -6.97 18.23
C SER A 38 36.47 -5.72 18.42
N LYS A 39 36.71 -5.34 19.68
CA LYS A 39 37.60 -4.23 20.06
C LYS A 39 39.06 -4.48 19.65
N GLU A 40 39.55 -5.70 19.80
CA GLU A 40 40.90 -6.09 19.34
C GLU A 40 41.04 -5.97 17.82
N MET A 41 40.05 -6.46 17.05
CA MET A 41 40.03 -6.35 15.59
C MET A 41 40.03 -4.88 15.13
N PHE A 42 39.21 -4.04 15.76
CA PHE A 42 39.24 -2.59 15.54
C PHE A 42 40.64 -2.02 15.75
N PHE A 43 41.28 -2.34 16.88
CA PHE A 43 42.61 -1.81 17.16
C PHE A 43 43.72 -2.38 16.28
N HIS A 44 43.60 -3.61 15.81
CA HIS A 44 44.49 -4.15 14.79
C HIS A 44 44.41 -3.32 13.52
N ALA A 45 43.21 -3.02 13.03
CA ALA A 45 43.03 -2.16 11.85
C ALA A 45 43.47 -0.71 12.10
N TYR A 46 42.97 -0.08 13.16
CA TYR A 46 43.21 1.32 13.49
C TYR A 46 44.70 1.61 13.75
N LYS A 47 45.39 0.79 14.56
CA LYS A 47 46.82 1.01 14.83
C LYS A 47 47.67 0.85 13.57
N ASN A 48 47.33 -0.11 12.70
CA ASN A 48 48.04 -0.27 11.44
C ASN A 48 47.78 0.90 10.47
N TYR A 49 46.55 1.42 10.42
CA TYR A 49 46.26 2.67 9.71
C TYR A 49 47.12 3.81 10.27
N MET A 50 47.17 4.01 11.60
CA MET A 50 47.97 5.06 12.22
C MET A 50 49.48 4.91 12.00
N ASN A 51 49.98 3.67 11.86
CA ASN A 51 51.41 3.40 11.65
C ASN A 51 51.84 3.51 10.18
N PHE A 52 51.00 3.07 9.25
CA PHE A 52 51.39 2.86 7.85
C PHE A 52 50.69 3.76 6.85
N ALA A 53 49.50 4.26 7.20
CA ALA A 53 48.67 5.01 6.27
C ALA A 53 48.53 6.48 6.66
N TYR A 54 48.34 6.81 7.94
CA TYR A 54 48.17 8.19 8.39
C TYR A 54 49.30 9.11 7.86
N PRO A 55 48.97 10.27 7.24
CA PRO A 55 47.66 10.92 7.13
C PRO A 55 46.85 10.61 5.85
N ALA A 56 47.15 9.53 5.13
CA ALA A 56 46.37 9.10 3.96
C ALA A 56 44.91 8.78 4.32
N ASP A 57 44.04 8.73 3.32
CA ASP A 57 42.60 8.51 3.56
C ASP A 57 42.28 7.07 3.96
N GLU A 58 42.96 6.10 3.38
CA GLU A 58 42.74 4.67 3.62
C GLU A 58 44.05 3.89 3.75
N LEU A 59 43.95 2.69 4.32
CA LEU A 59 45.04 1.74 4.44
C LEU A 59 45.02 0.74 3.27
N MET A 60 46.18 0.49 2.70
CA MET A 60 46.47 -0.63 1.80
C MET A 60 47.15 -1.74 2.64
N PRO A 61 46.37 -2.72 3.14
CA PRO A 61 46.79 -3.62 4.22
C PRO A 61 47.70 -4.78 3.76
N LEU A 62 47.84 -5.03 2.45
CA LEU A 62 48.80 -5.99 1.90
C LEU A 62 50.16 -5.34 1.67
N SER A 63 50.18 -4.11 1.17
CA SER A 63 51.42 -3.36 0.93
C SER A 63 51.90 -2.56 2.14
N CYS A 64 51.08 -2.45 3.19
CA CYS A 64 51.32 -1.67 4.40
C CYS A 64 51.64 -0.20 4.07
N LYS A 65 50.77 0.41 3.26
CA LYS A 65 50.92 1.80 2.78
C LYS A 65 49.60 2.57 2.91
N GLY A 66 49.69 3.89 2.95
CA GLY A 66 48.53 4.76 2.83
C GLY A 66 48.11 4.94 1.38
N ARG A 67 46.80 4.94 1.13
CA ARG A 67 46.20 5.29 -0.16
C ARG A 67 45.86 6.78 -0.20
N TYR A 68 46.44 7.48 -1.18
CA TYR A 68 46.17 8.90 -1.40
C TYR A 68 45.37 9.07 -2.69
N ARG A 69 44.55 10.11 -2.75
CA ARG A 69 43.93 10.51 -4.00
C ARG A 69 45.02 10.88 -5.03
N ASP A 70 44.84 10.40 -6.26
CA ASP A 70 45.68 10.65 -7.44
C ASP A 70 47.14 10.15 -7.39
N ARG A 71 47.52 9.30 -6.42
CA ARG A 71 48.86 8.67 -6.39
C ARG A 71 48.87 7.25 -6.95
N GLU A 72 47.87 6.46 -6.61
CA GLU A 72 47.71 5.09 -7.07
C GLU A 72 46.81 5.00 -8.31
N LEU A 73 46.77 3.83 -8.95
CA LEU A 73 45.81 3.55 -10.02
C LEU A 73 44.38 3.69 -9.49
N LEU A 74 43.53 4.38 -10.27
CA LEU A 74 42.14 4.64 -9.92
C LEU A 74 41.33 3.34 -9.84
N ARG A 75 40.60 3.15 -8.73
CA ARG A 75 39.64 2.05 -8.50
C ARG A 75 38.23 2.38 -8.98
N GLY A 76 38.11 3.30 -9.94
CA GLY A 76 36.82 3.81 -10.41
C GLY A 76 36.17 4.78 -9.41
N THR A 77 34.85 4.71 -9.27
CA THR A 77 34.07 5.67 -8.48
C THR A 77 34.32 5.59 -6.98
N VAL A 78 34.86 4.46 -6.50
CA VAL A 78 35.22 4.27 -5.09
C VAL A 78 36.19 5.33 -4.59
N ASP A 79 37.18 5.72 -5.40
CA ASP A 79 38.18 6.69 -4.97
C ASP A 79 37.62 8.11 -4.86
N GLU A 80 36.36 8.35 -5.23
CA GLU A 80 35.68 9.66 -5.13
C GLU A 80 35.30 10.01 -3.69
N ALA A 81 35.33 9.03 -2.77
CA ALA A 81 35.27 9.27 -1.33
C ALA A 81 36.58 9.86 -0.76
N LEU A 82 37.70 9.76 -1.50
CA LEU A 82 39.02 10.21 -1.07
C LEU A 82 39.25 11.66 -1.45
N GLY A 83 39.68 12.48 -0.49
CA GLY A 83 40.00 13.89 -0.70
C GLY A 83 41.28 14.37 -0.03
N ASN A 84 42.15 13.43 0.38
CA ASN A 84 43.38 13.67 1.14
C ASN A 84 43.15 14.41 2.47
N PHE A 85 42.10 14.02 3.20
CA PHE A 85 41.70 14.63 4.48
C PHE A 85 41.74 13.64 5.64
N SER A 86 42.51 12.55 5.51
CA SER A 86 42.62 11.49 6.52
C SER A 86 41.26 10.83 6.82
N LEU A 87 40.52 10.48 5.76
CA LEU A 87 39.16 9.91 5.83
C LEU A 87 38.98 8.89 6.98
N SER A 88 39.78 7.83 7.02
CA SER A 88 39.64 6.76 8.04
C SER A 88 39.86 7.25 9.48
N LEU A 89 40.62 8.33 9.69
CA LEU A 89 40.76 8.92 11.02
C LEU A 89 39.46 9.61 11.44
N ILE A 90 38.89 10.46 10.56
CA ILE A 90 37.65 11.19 10.81
C ILE A 90 36.50 10.21 11.06
N ASP A 91 36.39 9.19 10.22
CA ASP A 91 35.33 8.17 10.26
C ASP A 91 35.33 7.36 11.57
N SER A 92 36.52 7.20 12.18
CA SER A 92 36.71 6.38 13.38
C SER A 92 36.53 7.12 14.71
N LEU A 93 36.31 8.44 14.70
CA LEU A 93 36.29 9.26 15.90
C LEU A 93 35.24 8.80 16.91
N ASP A 94 33.99 8.67 16.49
CA ASP A 94 32.91 8.26 17.38
C ASP A 94 32.99 6.76 17.73
N THR A 95 33.60 5.92 16.90
CA THR A 95 33.91 4.52 17.25
C THR A 95 34.88 4.47 18.43
N LEU A 96 35.97 5.27 18.42
CA LEU A 96 36.92 5.33 19.54
C LEU A 96 36.22 5.74 20.85
N PHE A 97 35.31 6.71 20.77
CA PHE A 97 34.49 7.11 21.91
C PHE A 97 33.59 5.96 22.39
N LEU A 98 32.83 5.30 21.50
CA LEU A 98 31.93 4.19 21.84
C LEU A 98 32.66 2.98 22.44
N LEU A 99 33.91 2.73 22.03
CA LEU A 99 34.77 1.68 22.58
C LEU A 99 35.31 2.00 24.00
N GLY A 100 35.01 3.19 24.53
CA GLY A 100 35.51 3.68 25.82
C GLY A 100 36.97 4.11 25.81
N GLU A 101 37.54 4.37 24.62
CA GLU A 101 38.97 4.64 24.42
C GLU A 101 39.26 6.14 24.41
N PHE A 102 38.86 6.82 25.49
CA PHE A 102 38.80 8.28 25.57
C PHE A 102 40.16 8.96 25.37
N ASP A 103 41.27 8.35 25.79
CA ASP A 103 42.62 8.89 25.58
C ASP A 103 43.09 8.84 24.12
N GLU A 104 42.74 7.78 23.39
CA GLU A 104 43.02 7.70 21.97
C GLU A 104 42.05 8.60 21.19
N PHE A 105 40.78 8.64 21.59
CA PHE A 105 39.78 9.55 21.04
C PHE A 105 40.23 11.02 21.11
N GLU A 106 40.62 11.52 22.29
CA GLU A 106 41.09 12.91 22.43
C GLU A 106 42.33 13.18 21.57
N ARG A 107 43.26 12.21 21.47
CA ARG A 107 44.44 12.33 20.58
C ARG A 107 44.06 12.33 19.10
N ALA A 108 43.09 11.52 18.70
CA ALA A 108 42.57 11.49 17.34
C ALA A 108 41.88 12.82 16.98
N VAL A 109 41.06 13.37 17.88
CA VAL A 109 40.45 14.69 17.69
C VAL A 109 41.51 15.79 17.53
N LEU A 110 42.55 15.81 18.37
CA LEU A 110 43.65 16.76 18.24
C LEU A 110 44.38 16.64 16.90
N ARG A 111 44.59 15.41 16.42
CA ARG A 111 45.19 15.15 15.10
C ARG A 111 44.32 15.66 13.96
N VAL A 112 43.00 15.41 14.01
CA VAL A 112 42.06 15.94 13.02
C VAL A 112 42.11 17.47 12.98
N ILE A 113 42.07 18.13 14.15
CA ILE A 113 42.13 19.60 14.24
C ILE A 113 43.44 20.16 13.67
N HIS A 114 44.56 19.45 13.84
CA HIS A 114 45.89 19.94 13.45
C HIS A 114 46.24 19.63 11.98
N ASP A 115 45.95 18.42 11.51
CA ASP A 115 46.48 17.89 10.25
C ASP A 115 45.48 17.93 9.08
N VAL A 116 44.17 18.02 9.36
CA VAL A 116 43.13 17.97 8.31
C VAL A 116 42.81 19.37 7.77
N SER A 117 42.73 19.48 6.44
CA SER A 117 42.24 20.68 5.75
C SER A 117 41.36 20.29 4.58
N PHE A 118 40.19 20.94 4.46
CA PHE A 118 39.27 20.77 3.33
C PHE A 118 39.56 21.72 2.16
N ASP A 119 40.58 22.57 2.26
CA ASP A 119 40.99 23.44 1.15
C ASP A 119 41.88 22.69 0.14
N GLN A 120 41.35 21.59 -0.40
CA GLN A 120 42.04 20.70 -1.32
C GLN A 120 41.50 20.90 -2.74
N ASN A 121 42.39 21.07 -3.71
CA ASN A 121 41.99 21.17 -5.12
C ASN A 121 41.73 19.77 -5.71
N VAL A 122 40.64 19.16 -5.25
CA VAL A 122 40.23 17.80 -5.59
C VAL A 122 38.71 17.72 -5.76
N ASP A 123 38.28 16.95 -6.74
CA ASP A 123 36.87 16.64 -6.96
C ASP A 123 36.45 15.44 -6.10
N VAL A 124 35.48 15.67 -5.22
CA VAL A 124 34.94 14.67 -4.28
C VAL A 124 33.47 14.38 -4.56
N SER A 125 33.01 13.21 -4.15
CA SER A 125 31.59 12.87 -4.11
C SER A 125 30.89 13.63 -2.97
N VAL A 126 29.79 14.33 -3.30
CA VAL A 126 29.01 15.08 -2.29
C VAL A 126 28.37 14.13 -1.28
N PHE A 127 27.88 12.99 -1.75
CA PHE A 127 27.27 11.95 -0.93
C PHE A 127 28.28 11.33 0.05
N GLU A 128 29.41 10.84 -0.45
CA GLU A 128 30.43 10.17 0.39
C GLU A 128 31.05 11.15 1.39
N THR A 129 31.32 12.38 0.95
CA THR A 129 31.87 13.42 1.83
C THR A 129 30.88 13.82 2.92
N ASN A 130 29.58 13.82 2.62
CA ASN A 130 28.54 14.07 3.62
C ASN A 130 28.47 12.95 4.66
N ILE A 131 28.25 11.71 4.24
CA ILE A 131 27.96 10.63 5.18
C ILE A 131 29.17 10.25 6.03
N ARG A 132 30.40 10.31 5.47
CA ARG A 132 31.64 9.92 6.18
C ARG A 132 32.32 11.07 6.90
N VAL A 133 32.56 12.17 6.18
CA VAL A 133 33.40 13.26 6.71
C VAL A 133 32.56 14.21 7.55
N LEU A 134 31.47 14.73 7.00
CA LEU A 134 30.58 15.59 7.77
C LEU A 134 29.91 14.80 8.91
N GLY A 135 29.44 13.57 8.62
CA GLY A 135 28.95 12.63 9.62
C GLY A 135 29.96 12.36 10.74
N GLY A 136 31.20 11.99 10.41
CA GLY A 136 32.25 11.70 11.40
C GLY A 136 32.69 12.91 12.22
N LEU A 137 32.74 14.12 11.63
CA LEU A 137 33.01 15.35 12.37
C LEU A 137 31.88 15.68 13.36
N LEU A 138 30.63 15.54 12.94
CA LEU A 138 29.46 15.80 13.78
C LEU A 138 29.34 14.73 14.90
N GLY A 139 29.52 13.45 14.57
CA GLY A 139 29.56 12.36 15.54
C GLY A 139 30.68 12.55 16.56
N GLY A 140 31.89 12.90 16.10
CA GLY A 140 33.01 13.24 16.97
C GLY A 140 32.75 14.47 17.84
N HIS A 141 32.13 15.52 17.31
CA HIS A 141 31.72 16.70 18.08
C HIS A 141 30.75 16.31 19.21
N VAL A 142 29.71 15.55 18.90
CA VAL A 142 28.74 15.02 19.87
C VAL A 142 29.44 14.17 20.93
N SER A 143 30.34 13.26 20.53
CA SER A 143 31.15 12.46 21.45
C SER A 143 31.97 13.31 22.42
N VAL A 144 32.62 14.38 21.95
CA VAL A 144 33.38 15.29 22.84
C VAL A 144 32.46 15.99 23.84
N LEU A 145 31.29 16.48 23.39
CA LEU A 145 30.34 17.15 24.26
C LEU A 145 29.86 16.23 25.39
N VAL A 146 29.51 14.98 25.06
CA VAL A 146 29.06 14.00 26.04
C VAL A 146 30.20 13.57 26.96
N LEU A 147 31.41 13.39 26.44
CA LEU A 147 32.60 13.08 27.25
C LEU A 147 32.84 14.14 28.32
N ARG A 148 32.78 15.43 27.94
CA ARG A 148 32.99 16.56 28.85
C ARG A 148 31.88 16.68 29.89
N GLU A 149 30.67 16.28 29.57
CA GLU A 149 29.58 16.28 30.54
C GLU A 149 29.72 15.15 31.56
N ASN A 150 30.02 13.94 31.09
CA ASN A 150 30.22 12.77 31.96
C ASN A 150 31.47 12.92 32.83
N ASP A 151 32.53 13.54 32.30
CA ASP A 151 33.77 13.86 33.02
C ASP A 151 34.26 15.29 32.67
N PRO A 152 33.93 16.30 33.50
CA PRO A 152 34.35 17.69 33.28
C PRO A 152 35.86 17.93 33.25
N SER A 153 36.69 16.95 33.66
CA SER A 153 38.15 17.06 33.59
C SER A 153 38.69 16.79 32.19
N ARG A 154 37.95 16.05 31.36
CA ARG A 154 38.33 15.68 29.99
C ARG A 154 37.90 16.69 28.95
N ALA A 155 38.65 16.76 27.85
CA ALA A 155 38.38 17.65 26.72
C ALA A 155 38.12 19.13 27.09
N SER A 156 38.65 19.60 28.22
CA SER A 156 38.53 21.02 28.66
C SER A 156 39.21 22.00 27.70
N TRP A 157 40.13 21.51 26.88
CA TRP A 157 40.82 22.24 25.81
C TRP A 157 39.95 22.44 24.56
N TYR A 158 38.85 21.68 24.42
CA TYR A 158 37.99 21.71 23.24
C TYR A 158 37.05 22.92 23.26
N LYS A 159 37.00 23.62 22.13
CA LYS A 159 36.27 24.87 21.84
C LYS A 159 35.54 24.76 20.50
N ASP A 160 34.84 23.64 20.31
CA ASP A 160 33.97 23.38 19.15
C ASP A 160 34.70 23.32 17.79
N GLN A 161 36.01 23.07 17.77
CA GLN A 161 36.79 23.06 16.53
C GLN A 161 36.31 22.03 15.50
N LEU A 162 35.81 20.86 15.92
CA LEU A 162 35.23 19.89 14.95
C LEU A 162 33.94 20.42 14.32
N LEU A 163 33.14 21.20 15.06
CA LEU A 163 31.97 21.88 14.53
C LEU A 163 32.38 22.98 13.55
N ASP A 164 33.40 23.78 13.86
CA ASP A 164 33.95 24.78 12.92
C ASP A 164 34.41 24.13 11.61
N MET A 165 35.08 22.98 11.70
CA MET A 165 35.48 22.16 10.55
C MET A 165 34.27 21.60 9.78
N ALA A 166 33.24 21.13 10.47
CA ALA A 166 31.99 20.66 9.86
C ALA A 166 31.26 21.80 9.11
N ILE A 167 31.29 23.02 9.66
CA ILE A 167 30.75 24.23 9.02
C ILE A 167 31.57 24.59 7.77
N ASP A 168 32.90 24.56 7.82
CA ASP A 168 33.76 24.79 6.63
C ASP A 168 33.43 23.79 5.51
N LEU A 169 33.35 22.50 5.85
CA LEU A 169 33.01 21.46 4.89
C LEU A 169 31.59 21.63 4.33
N GLY A 170 30.60 21.87 5.19
CA GLY A 170 29.22 22.12 4.77
C GLY A 170 29.12 23.29 3.80
N ASN A 171 29.83 24.39 4.06
CA ASN A 171 29.89 25.54 3.15
C ASN A 171 30.51 25.21 1.79
N ARG A 172 31.48 24.30 1.73
CA ARG A 172 32.09 23.83 0.47
C ARG A 172 31.17 22.90 -0.32
N LEU A 173 30.26 22.18 0.36
CA LEU A 173 29.27 21.30 -0.27
C LEU A 173 28.01 22.04 -0.75
N LEU A 174 27.62 23.13 -0.09
CA LEU A 174 26.42 23.92 -0.43
C LEU A 174 26.28 24.29 -1.93
N PRO A 175 27.36 24.70 -2.64
CA PRO A 175 27.24 25.04 -4.06
C PRO A 175 26.81 23.87 -4.95
N ALA A 176 26.92 22.62 -4.49
CA ALA A 176 26.46 21.45 -5.25
C ALA A 176 24.95 21.49 -5.50
N PHE A 177 24.17 22.11 -4.61
CA PHE A 177 22.71 22.27 -4.73
C PHE A 177 22.30 23.35 -5.73
N ASN A 178 23.25 24.09 -6.32
CA ASN A 178 22.97 25.12 -7.32
C ASN A 178 22.67 24.51 -8.69
N THR A 179 21.53 23.81 -8.76
CA THR A 179 20.98 23.18 -9.97
C THR A 179 19.55 23.67 -10.20
N THR A 180 19.03 23.49 -11.42
CA THR A 180 17.65 23.88 -11.76
C THR A 180 16.60 23.18 -10.88
N THR A 181 16.90 21.95 -10.44
CA THR A 181 15.97 21.13 -9.64
C THR A 181 16.17 21.30 -8.13
N GLY A 182 17.32 21.84 -7.71
CA GLY A 182 17.76 21.82 -6.31
C GLY A 182 18.33 20.47 -5.86
N LEU A 183 18.41 19.46 -6.73
CA LEU A 183 19.17 18.23 -6.45
C LEU A 183 20.67 18.52 -6.54
N PRO A 184 21.49 18.01 -5.61
CA PRO A 184 22.92 18.26 -5.64
C PRO A 184 23.60 17.58 -6.84
N TYR A 185 24.57 18.27 -7.44
CA TYR A 185 25.53 17.60 -8.31
C TYR A 185 26.18 16.41 -7.57
N PRO A 186 26.48 15.30 -8.27
CA PRO A 186 27.11 14.14 -7.64
C PRO A 186 28.52 14.46 -7.12
N ARG A 187 29.19 15.47 -7.69
CA ARG A 187 30.57 15.83 -7.38
C ARG A 187 30.76 17.34 -7.28
N ILE A 188 31.71 17.73 -6.45
CA ILE A 188 32.15 19.11 -6.30
C ILE A 188 33.64 19.19 -5.99
N ASN A 189 34.29 20.25 -6.46
CA ASN A 189 35.67 20.54 -6.10
C ASN A 189 35.74 21.29 -4.76
N LEU A 190 36.46 20.76 -3.78
CA LEU A 190 36.48 21.32 -2.42
C LEU A 190 37.13 22.70 -2.32
N HIS A 191 38.14 23.00 -3.17
CA HIS A 191 38.80 24.30 -3.20
C HIS A 191 37.99 25.37 -3.94
N THR A 192 37.47 25.03 -5.12
CA THR A 192 36.81 26.01 -5.99
C THR A 192 35.30 26.14 -5.78
N GLY A 193 34.67 25.17 -5.08
CA GLY A 193 33.22 25.13 -4.88
C GLY A 193 32.44 24.98 -6.18
N LYS A 194 33.07 24.42 -7.23
CA LYS A 194 32.48 24.25 -8.55
C LYS A 194 32.39 22.77 -8.92
N PRO A 195 31.34 22.36 -9.66
CA PRO A 195 31.32 21.03 -10.25
C PRO A 195 32.42 20.91 -11.31
N PRO A 196 32.92 19.68 -11.60
CA PRO A 196 33.91 19.45 -12.65
C PRO A 196 33.44 19.99 -14.02
N PRO A 197 34.36 20.39 -14.93
CA PRO A 197 33.99 20.90 -16.26
C PRO A 197 33.05 19.93 -17.00
N LEU A 198 31.96 20.46 -17.56
CA LEU A 198 30.82 19.74 -18.14
C LEU A 198 31.22 18.54 -19.03
N VAL A 199 31.12 17.34 -18.46
CA VAL A 199 30.88 16.08 -19.18
C VAL A 199 29.45 15.68 -18.85
N SER A 200 28.67 15.25 -19.83
CA SER A 200 27.24 14.86 -19.66
C SER A 200 26.99 13.88 -18.50
N PHE A 201 28.01 13.10 -18.13
CA PHE A 201 28.00 12.16 -17.00
C PHE A 201 27.83 12.83 -15.62
N PHE A 202 28.27 14.09 -15.46
CA PHE A 202 28.21 14.81 -14.16
C PHE A 202 26.87 15.51 -13.89
N LEU A 203 25.91 15.40 -14.81
CA LEU A 203 24.53 15.90 -14.61
C LEU A 203 23.61 14.85 -14.01
N HIS A 204 24.08 13.62 -13.80
CA HIS A 204 23.27 12.52 -13.28
C HIS A 204 23.69 12.23 -11.84
N THR A 205 22.74 12.18 -10.92
CA THR A 205 22.98 11.79 -9.52
C THR A 205 22.13 10.57 -9.19
N CYS A 206 22.60 9.74 -8.26
CA CYS A 206 21.81 8.61 -7.79
C CYS A 206 20.76 9.06 -6.77
N THR A 207 19.70 8.27 -6.59
CA THR A 207 18.63 8.60 -5.63
C THR A 207 19.14 8.64 -4.20
N ALA A 208 19.97 7.68 -3.81
CA ALA A 208 20.70 7.70 -2.53
C ALA A 208 21.59 8.95 -2.41
N CYS A 209 22.35 9.26 -3.46
CA CYS A 209 23.31 10.36 -3.50
C CYS A 209 22.66 11.72 -3.19
N ALA A 210 21.46 11.95 -3.73
CA ALA A 210 20.69 13.18 -3.49
C ALA A 210 19.76 13.09 -2.27
N GLY A 211 19.43 11.88 -1.83
CA GLY A 211 18.45 11.59 -0.78
C GLY A 211 19.03 11.44 0.62
N THR A 212 20.33 11.18 0.74
CA THR A 212 20.99 10.80 1.99
C THR A 212 21.90 11.91 2.51
N LEU A 213 21.34 13.12 2.62
CA LEU A 213 22.04 14.29 3.13
C LEU A 213 21.36 14.91 4.36
N ILE A 214 20.12 14.50 4.65
CA ILE A 214 19.25 15.20 5.59
C ILE A 214 19.69 15.07 7.04
N LEU A 215 20.27 13.93 7.45
CA LEU A 215 20.62 13.71 8.86
C LEU A 215 21.76 14.63 9.28
N GLU A 216 22.84 14.64 8.51
CA GLU A 216 24.04 15.42 8.75
C GLU A 216 23.78 16.92 8.54
N PHE A 217 23.08 17.31 7.46
CA PHE A 217 22.76 18.71 7.21
C PHE A 217 21.77 19.28 8.24
N ALA A 218 20.81 18.48 8.73
CA ALA A 218 19.92 18.91 9.80
C ALA A 218 20.67 19.04 11.13
N ALA A 219 21.53 18.09 11.48
CA ALA A 219 22.38 18.19 12.66
C ALA A 219 23.30 19.42 12.60
N LEU A 220 23.98 19.63 11.47
CA LEU A 220 24.82 20.82 11.24
C LEU A 220 24.03 22.12 11.41
N SER A 221 22.79 22.17 10.89
CA SER A 221 21.93 23.35 11.04
C SER A 221 21.60 23.67 12.50
N ARG A 222 21.47 22.65 13.33
CA ARG A 222 21.13 22.78 14.76
C ARG A 222 22.33 23.16 15.60
N PHE A 223 23.50 22.61 15.32
CA PHE A 223 24.72 22.96 16.04
C PHE A 223 25.30 24.32 15.62
N SER A 224 25.12 24.73 14.35
CA SER A 224 25.61 26.01 13.83
C SER A 224 24.60 27.16 13.89
N ASP A 225 23.36 26.89 14.31
CA ASP A 225 22.21 27.82 14.22
C ASP A 225 21.98 28.40 12.79
N ASN A 226 22.41 27.68 11.74
CA ASN A 226 22.23 28.08 10.35
C ASN A 226 21.29 27.12 9.60
N PRO A 227 20.04 27.52 9.28
CA PRO A 227 19.04 26.63 8.70
C PRO A 227 19.28 26.27 7.23
N ILE A 228 20.27 26.86 6.57
CA ILE A 228 20.47 26.67 5.13
C ILE A 228 20.75 25.21 4.78
N TYR A 229 21.51 24.49 5.60
CA TYR A 229 21.90 23.12 5.32
C TYR A 229 20.65 22.22 5.29
N GLU A 230 19.86 22.20 6.37
CA GLU A 230 18.62 21.41 6.44
C GLU A 230 17.66 21.80 5.30
N THR A 231 17.53 23.09 5.02
CA THR A 231 16.64 23.59 3.97
C THR A 231 17.01 23.01 2.61
N MET A 232 18.30 22.99 2.25
CA MET A 232 18.75 22.44 0.97
C MET A 232 18.53 20.92 0.88
N ALA A 233 18.89 20.18 1.92
CA ALA A 233 18.71 18.73 1.95
C ALA A 233 17.22 18.33 1.95
N ALA A 234 16.37 19.03 2.72
CA ALA A 234 14.93 18.77 2.78
C ALA A 234 14.21 19.11 1.46
N ASN A 235 14.68 20.14 0.74
CA ASN A 235 14.19 20.48 -0.60
C ASN A 235 14.54 19.38 -1.60
N ALA A 236 15.77 18.86 -1.58
CA ALA A 236 16.18 17.74 -2.43
C ALA A 236 15.32 16.49 -2.20
N LEU A 237 15.10 16.10 -0.93
CA LEU A 237 14.19 15.00 -0.57
C LEU A 237 12.76 15.23 -1.05
N SER A 238 12.27 16.47 -0.92
CA SER A 238 10.92 16.85 -1.37
C SER A 238 10.79 16.82 -2.89
N TYR A 239 11.86 17.16 -3.62
CA TYR A 239 11.91 17.03 -5.06
C TYR A 239 11.89 15.56 -5.49
N LEU A 240 12.75 14.69 -4.92
CA LEU A 240 12.74 13.26 -5.20
C LEU A 240 11.38 12.61 -4.94
N TRP A 241 10.71 13.00 -3.85
CA TRP A 241 9.34 12.56 -3.55
C TRP A 241 8.34 12.92 -4.65
N GLN A 242 8.45 14.09 -5.25
CA GLN A 242 7.58 14.52 -6.36
C GLN A 242 7.88 13.78 -7.67
N GLN A 243 9.12 13.31 -7.85
CA GLN A 243 9.55 12.59 -9.05
C GLN A 243 9.20 11.10 -9.05
N ARG A 244 8.72 10.54 -7.93
CA ARG A 244 8.29 9.13 -7.88
C ARG A 244 7.22 8.83 -8.93
N ASN A 245 7.15 7.59 -9.38
CA ASN A 245 6.10 7.17 -10.29
C ASN A 245 4.74 7.17 -9.55
N ARG A 246 3.76 7.92 -10.05
CA ARG A 246 2.46 8.08 -9.37
C ARG A 246 1.62 6.80 -9.28
N TYR A 247 1.90 5.79 -10.11
CA TYR A 247 1.17 4.52 -10.11
C TYR A 247 1.79 3.50 -9.16
N SER A 248 3.11 3.41 -9.11
CA SER A 248 3.83 2.42 -8.30
C SER A 248 4.40 2.99 -7.00
N ASP A 249 4.42 4.31 -6.82
CA ASP A 249 5.17 5.05 -5.80
C ASP A 249 6.69 4.82 -5.80
N LEU A 250 7.23 4.04 -6.74
CA LEU A 250 8.67 3.77 -6.84
C LEU A 250 9.47 4.93 -7.42
N VAL A 251 10.77 4.96 -7.11
CA VAL A 251 11.78 5.90 -7.63
C VAL A 251 12.81 5.16 -8.49
N GLY A 252 13.42 5.85 -9.45
CA GLY A 252 14.50 5.30 -10.26
C GLY A 252 15.84 5.30 -9.52
N THR A 253 16.88 4.72 -10.12
CA THR A 253 18.23 4.71 -9.54
C THR A 253 19.01 5.99 -9.83
N GLU A 254 18.89 6.57 -11.04
CA GLU A 254 19.63 7.77 -11.44
C GLU A 254 18.71 8.82 -12.07
N ILE A 255 18.90 10.07 -11.65
CA ILE A 255 18.11 11.24 -12.06
C ILE A 255 19.01 12.36 -12.56
N ASN A 256 18.56 13.07 -13.59
CA ASN A 256 19.25 14.25 -14.11
C ASN A 256 18.96 15.47 -13.22
N VAL A 257 19.99 16.11 -12.67
CA VAL A 257 19.87 17.24 -11.73
C VAL A 257 19.44 18.54 -12.39
N SER A 258 19.47 18.64 -13.72
CA SER A 258 19.04 19.82 -14.47
C SER A 258 17.63 19.68 -15.03
N SER A 259 17.29 18.54 -15.63
CA SER A 259 15.96 18.32 -16.23
C SER A 259 14.95 17.69 -15.27
N GLY A 260 15.41 16.98 -14.24
CA GLY A 260 14.55 16.18 -13.35
C GLY A 260 14.13 14.83 -13.93
N GLU A 261 14.61 14.46 -15.11
CA GLU A 261 14.24 13.19 -15.74
C GLU A 261 15.01 12.01 -15.17
N TRP A 262 14.32 10.89 -14.97
CA TRP A 262 14.92 9.61 -14.62
C TRP A 262 15.73 9.04 -15.80
N VAL A 263 17.05 8.99 -15.63
CA VAL A 263 18.01 8.42 -16.59
C VAL A 263 18.02 6.90 -16.46
N ARG A 264 18.07 6.39 -15.23
CA ARG A 264 17.94 4.96 -14.91
C ARG A 264 16.67 4.74 -14.09
N ARG A 265 15.76 3.94 -14.64
CA ARG A 265 14.38 3.74 -14.15
C ARG A 265 14.23 2.41 -13.41
N GLU A 266 15.32 1.69 -13.21
CA GLU A 266 15.41 0.56 -12.32
C GLU A 266 15.12 1.02 -10.89
N SER A 267 14.39 0.21 -10.14
CA SER A 267 14.00 0.46 -8.77
C SER A 267 14.22 -0.80 -7.96
N GLY A 268 14.74 -0.64 -6.74
CA GLY A 268 15.16 -1.73 -5.87
C GLY A 268 15.48 -1.17 -4.49
N VAL A 269 15.80 -2.06 -3.56
CA VAL A 269 16.32 -1.67 -2.24
C VAL A 269 17.86 -1.62 -2.20
N GLY A 270 18.55 -2.01 -3.28
CA GLY A 270 20.01 -2.05 -3.31
C GLY A 270 20.68 -0.76 -3.78
N ALA A 271 21.92 -0.95 -4.25
CA ALA A 271 22.84 0.10 -4.63
C ALA A 271 22.20 1.26 -5.42
N GLY A 272 22.35 2.48 -4.90
CA GLY A 272 21.94 3.73 -5.56
C GLY A 272 20.55 4.23 -5.18
N ILE A 273 19.80 3.46 -4.37
CA ILE A 273 18.52 3.88 -3.79
C ILE A 273 18.50 3.62 -2.28
N ASP A 274 18.97 2.45 -1.83
CA ASP A 274 19.17 2.05 -0.43
C ASP A 274 18.93 3.13 0.65
N SER A 275 19.93 3.97 0.90
CA SER A 275 20.01 4.92 2.01
C SER A 275 19.05 6.11 1.87
N TYR A 276 18.40 6.32 0.72
CA TYR A 276 17.27 7.25 0.60
C TYR A 276 16.10 6.78 1.46
N TYR A 277 15.77 5.49 1.43
CA TYR A 277 14.70 4.94 2.25
C TYR A 277 15.05 5.02 3.74
N GLU A 278 16.30 4.69 4.06
CA GLU A 278 16.82 4.79 5.42
C GLU A 278 16.74 6.22 5.94
N SER A 279 17.19 7.19 5.15
CA SER A 279 17.16 8.61 5.51
C SER A 279 15.76 9.11 5.80
N LEU A 280 14.73 8.64 5.08
CA LEU A 280 13.34 9.00 5.39
C LEU A 280 12.93 8.47 6.78
N LEU A 281 13.19 7.21 7.09
CA LEU A 281 12.82 6.64 8.38
C LEU A 281 13.65 7.23 9.53
N LYS A 282 14.96 7.33 9.36
CA LYS A 282 15.89 7.86 10.35
C LYS A 282 15.71 9.38 10.55
N ALA A 283 15.33 10.15 9.53
CA ALA A 283 15.01 11.57 9.68
C ALA A 283 13.72 11.80 10.49
N TYR A 284 12.74 10.90 10.39
CA TYR A 284 11.60 10.92 11.31
C TYR A 284 12.05 10.73 12.76
N GLY A 285 12.95 9.77 13.01
CA GLY A 285 13.55 9.57 14.35
C GLY A 285 14.32 10.79 14.85
N LEU A 286 15.17 11.38 14.00
CA LEU A 286 16.02 12.52 14.37
C LEU A 286 15.23 13.82 14.58
N LEU A 287 14.29 14.14 13.68
CA LEU A 287 13.62 15.44 13.59
C LEU A 287 12.17 15.43 14.12
N GLY A 288 11.56 14.26 14.24
CA GLY A 288 10.15 14.12 14.67
C GLY A 288 9.12 14.62 13.64
N ASP A 289 9.52 14.88 12.39
CA ASP A 289 8.62 15.39 11.36
C ASP A 289 7.88 14.22 10.64
N PRO A 290 6.55 14.09 10.79
CA PRO A 290 5.79 12.95 10.27
C PRO A 290 5.80 12.87 8.73
N VAL A 291 6.20 13.94 8.03
CA VAL A 291 6.32 13.92 6.57
C VAL A 291 7.29 12.83 6.10
N TYR A 292 8.40 12.62 6.83
CA TYR A 292 9.40 11.64 6.44
C TYR A 292 8.90 10.20 6.64
N LEU A 293 8.19 9.95 7.75
CA LEU A 293 7.56 8.66 8.01
C LEU A 293 6.51 8.32 6.94
N HIS A 294 5.65 9.29 6.57
CA HIS A 294 4.65 9.10 5.53
C HIS A 294 5.30 8.72 4.19
N ARG A 295 6.36 9.43 3.79
CA ARG A 295 7.11 9.15 2.55
C ARG A 295 7.75 7.76 2.58
N PHE A 296 8.36 7.40 3.71
CA PHE A 296 8.93 6.07 3.91
C PHE A 296 7.87 4.98 3.79
N GLN A 297 6.73 5.10 4.47
CA GLN A 297 5.67 4.10 4.46
C GLN A 297 5.05 3.89 3.06
N ALA A 298 4.92 4.95 2.26
CA ALA A 298 4.47 4.85 0.88
C ALA A 298 5.46 4.02 0.04
N HIS A 299 6.75 4.34 0.12
CA HIS A 299 7.81 3.59 -0.57
C HIS A 299 7.91 2.13 -0.08
N TYR A 300 7.86 1.92 1.23
CA TYR A 300 7.89 0.59 1.84
C TYR A 300 6.76 -0.30 1.31
N SER A 301 5.53 0.23 1.30
CA SER A 301 4.36 -0.48 0.77
C SER A 301 4.51 -0.81 -0.73
N ALA A 302 5.13 0.07 -1.50
CA ALA A 302 5.42 -0.18 -2.90
C ALA A 302 6.49 -1.26 -3.10
N VAL A 303 7.59 -1.20 -2.35
CA VAL A 303 8.66 -2.21 -2.37
C VAL A 303 8.08 -3.58 -1.99
N GLU A 304 7.32 -3.69 -0.91
CA GLU A 304 6.69 -4.94 -0.49
C GLU A 304 5.66 -5.45 -1.53
N ARG A 305 4.96 -4.57 -2.24
CA ARG A 305 3.98 -4.96 -3.27
C ARG A 305 4.62 -5.49 -4.55
N TYR A 306 5.71 -4.86 -5.01
CA TYR A 306 6.28 -5.10 -6.32
C TYR A 306 7.57 -5.91 -6.30
N MET A 307 8.30 -5.85 -5.19
CA MET A 307 9.56 -6.56 -4.97
C MET A 307 9.35 -7.67 -3.92
N GLY A 308 8.57 -7.44 -2.86
CA GLY A 308 8.05 -8.52 -2.03
C GLY A 308 7.06 -9.37 -2.83
N ALA A 309 7.17 -10.71 -2.80
CA ALA A 309 6.19 -11.55 -3.48
C ALA A 309 4.79 -11.34 -2.86
N PRO A 310 3.73 -11.10 -3.65
CA PRO A 310 2.38 -10.92 -3.10
C PRO A 310 1.91 -12.19 -2.39
N GLY A 311 1.62 -12.11 -1.08
CA GLY A 311 0.89 -13.14 -0.34
C GLY A 311 1.72 -14.13 0.47
N THR A 312 3.04 -13.95 0.59
CA THR A 312 3.86 -14.78 1.50
C THR A 312 4.74 -13.90 2.35
N LYS A 313 4.38 -13.72 3.64
CA LYS A 313 5.26 -13.17 4.68
C LYS A 313 6.50 -14.06 4.97
N ALA A 314 6.92 -14.90 4.01
CA ALA A 314 7.84 -16.01 4.22
C ALA A 314 8.81 -16.30 3.05
N PHE A 315 8.87 -15.49 1.97
CA PHE A 315 9.79 -15.76 0.85
C PHE A 315 10.62 -14.55 0.39
N PRO A 316 11.86 -14.39 0.91
CA PRO A 316 12.75 -13.26 0.63
C PRO A 316 13.49 -13.33 -0.73
N PHE A 317 13.44 -14.44 -1.47
CA PHE A 317 14.08 -14.56 -2.81
C PHE A 317 13.47 -13.67 -3.91
N SER A 318 12.56 -12.76 -3.53
CA SER A 318 11.73 -11.98 -4.45
C SER A 318 12.16 -10.51 -4.55
N PHE A 319 13.01 -9.99 -3.66
CA PHE A 319 13.48 -8.59 -3.62
C PHE A 319 14.38 -8.16 -4.81
N LEU A 320 14.22 -8.82 -5.96
CA LEU A 320 14.81 -8.42 -7.22
C LEU A 320 14.28 -7.06 -7.67
N SER A 321 15.19 -6.22 -8.18
CA SER A 321 14.85 -4.93 -8.74
C SER A 321 13.83 -5.04 -9.88
N VAL A 322 12.96 -4.05 -9.99
CA VAL A 322 11.93 -3.89 -11.03
C VAL A 322 12.14 -2.59 -11.80
N PHE A 323 11.32 -2.32 -12.81
CA PHE A 323 11.26 -0.99 -13.41
C PHE A 323 10.18 -0.14 -12.72
N MET A 324 10.51 1.10 -12.31
CA MET A 324 9.58 1.97 -11.59
C MET A 324 8.26 2.23 -12.35
N HIS A 325 8.30 2.24 -13.68
CA HIS A 325 7.17 2.52 -14.57
C HIS A 325 6.45 1.26 -15.06
N LYS A 326 7.05 0.08 -14.83
CA LYS A 326 6.52 -1.25 -15.19
C LYS A 326 6.91 -2.25 -14.10
N PRO A 327 6.36 -2.13 -12.89
CA PRO A 327 6.83 -2.89 -11.74
C PRO A 327 6.56 -4.41 -11.84
N SER A 328 5.79 -4.86 -12.85
CA SER A 328 5.63 -6.28 -13.17
C SER A 328 6.84 -6.90 -13.89
N GLU A 329 7.76 -6.08 -14.41
CA GLU A 329 8.96 -6.53 -15.12
C GLU A 329 10.18 -6.42 -14.19
N ARG A 330 10.96 -7.50 -14.08
CA ARG A 330 12.24 -7.49 -13.36
C ARG A 330 13.28 -6.72 -14.16
N SER A 331 14.00 -5.81 -13.52
CA SER A 331 15.12 -5.06 -14.12
C SER A 331 16.47 -5.74 -13.89
N ARG A 332 16.59 -6.51 -12.80
CA ARG A 332 17.77 -7.32 -12.46
C ARG A 332 17.36 -8.73 -12.04
N PHE A 333 18.27 -9.68 -12.19
CA PHE A 333 18.11 -11.08 -11.78
C PHE A 333 19.01 -11.49 -10.61
N TYR A 334 19.70 -10.52 -10.01
CA TYR A 334 20.57 -10.68 -8.85
C TYR A 334 20.20 -9.68 -7.76
N MET A 335 20.62 -9.96 -6.52
CA MET A 335 20.56 -9.09 -5.35
C MET A 335 21.99 -8.68 -4.99
N ASP A 336 22.20 -7.42 -4.67
CA ASP A 336 23.49 -6.91 -4.20
C ASP A 336 23.60 -6.94 -2.66
N ALA A 337 24.83 -7.02 -2.13
CA ALA A 337 25.09 -7.16 -0.70
C ALA A 337 24.58 -5.96 0.12
N LEU A 338 24.55 -4.77 -0.48
CA LEU A 338 24.06 -3.54 0.17
C LEU A 338 22.59 -3.66 0.60
N GLN A 339 21.79 -4.52 -0.06
CA GLN A 339 20.40 -4.79 0.35
C GLN A 339 20.29 -5.37 1.77
N ALA A 340 21.40 -5.83 2.36
CA ALA A 340 21.42 -6.37 3.71
C ALA A 340 21.12 -5.34 4.81
N PHE A 341 21.00 -4.04 4.52
CA PHE A 341 20.47 -3.03 5.45
C PHE A 341 18.94 -3.10 5.63
N TRP A 342 18.23 -3.59 4.60
CA TRP A 342 16.76 -3.56 4.54
C TRP A 342 16.08 -4.33 5.67
N PRO A 343 16.56 -5.52 6.10
CA PRO A 343 16.02 -6.19 7.29
C PRO A 343 16.08 -5.33 8.56
N GLY A 344 17.14 -4.53 8.74
CA GLY A 344 17.28 -3.56 9.82
C GLY A 344 16.17 -2.51 9.77
N LEU A 345 15.90 -1.94 8.60
CA LEU A 345 14.78 -0.99 8.40
C LEU A 345 13.41 -1.65 8.62
N GLN A 346 13.22 -2.88 8.14
CA GLN A 346 11.99 -3.66 8.38
C GLN A 346 11.77 -3.86 9.88
N ALA A 347 12.83 -4.16 10.65
CA ALA A 347 12.77 -4.27 12.10
C ALA A 347 12.41 -2.94 12.78
N ILE A 348 13.04 -1.82 12.41
CA ILE A 348 12.72 -0.49 12.96
C ILE A 348 11.27 -0.08 12.63
N ASN A 349 10.78 -0.40 11.43
CA ASN A 349 9.41 -0.15 11.01
C ASN A 349 8.36 -1.03 11.74
N GLY A 350 8.80 -2.08 12.43
CA GLY A 350 7.94 -3.01 13.16
C GLY A 350 7.50 -4.25 12.36
N ASP A 351 8.02 -4.47 11.16
CA ASP A 351 7.76 -5.67 10.34
C ASP A 351 8.81 -6.76 10.61
N VAL A 352 8.82 -7.22 11.86
CA VAL A 352 9.82 -8.17 12.37
C VAL A 352 9.80 -9.50 11.61
N SER A 353 8.63 -9.96 11.16
CA SER A 353 8.51 -11.22 10.41
C SER A 353 9.22 -11.15 9.05
N ALA A 354 9.00 -10.06 8.29
CA ALA A 354 9.69 -9.86 7.02
C ALA A 354 11.20 -9.70 7.22
N ALA A 355 11.59 -8.94 8.25
CA ALA A 355 12.99 -8.74 8.63
C ALA A 355 13.71 -10.06 8.94
N VAL A 356 13.10 -10.92 9.77
CA VAL A 356 13.66 -12.25 10.13
C VAL A 356 13.83 -13.13 8.90
N ALA A 357 12.83 -13.16 8.01
CA ALA A 357 12.90 -13.99 6.80
C ALA A 357 14.02 -13.51 5.86
N HIS A 358 14.09 -12.20 5.61
CA HIS A 358 15.08 -11.60 4.71
C HIS A 358 16.50 -11.75 5.27
N HIS A 359 16.71 -11.43 6.54
CA HIS A 359 18.00 -11.60 7.21
C HIS A 359 18.47 -13.06 7.19
N GLU A 360 17.57 -14.02 7.45
CA GLU A 360 17.93 -15.45 7.43
C GLU A 360 18.41 -15.89 6.05
N MET A 361 17.78 -15.44 4.96
CA MET A 361 18.26 -15.71 3.59
C MET A 361 19.67 -15.18 3.37
N LEU A 362 19.94 -13.93 3.74
CA LEU A 362 21.27 -13.31 3.58
C LEU A 362 22.32 -14.07 4.40
N PHE A 363 21.99 -14.46 5.63
CA PHE A 363 22.87 -15.26 6.47
C PHE A 363 23.14 -16.65 5.88
N MET A 364 22.16 -17.26 5.22
CA MET A 364 22.35 -18.55 4.55
C MET A 364 23.31 -18.44 3.36
N VAL A 365 23.22 -17.38 2.55
CA VAL A 365 24.19 -17.11 1.47
C VAL A 365 25.59 -16.93 2.06
N HIS A 366 25.72 -16.16 3.15
CA HIS A 366 26.99 -16.02 3.86
C HIS A 366 27.53 -17.37 4.34
N LYS A 367 26.69 -18.20 4.97
CA LYS A 367 27.10 -19.53 5.46
C LYS A 367 27.54 -20.47 4.35
N GLU A 368 26.93 -20.37 3.19
CA GLU A 368 27.25 -21.22 2.04
C GLU A 368 28.63 -20.90 1.46
N HIS A 369 28.93 -19.61 1.30
CA HIS A 369 30.17 -19.17 0.64
C HIS A 369 31.28 -18.75 1.61
N GLY A 370 31.02 -18.79 2.92
CA GLY A 370 31.92 -18.35 3.99
C GLY A 370 32.01 -16.84 4.19
N LEU A 371 31.64 -16.05 3.17
CA LEU A 371 31.47 -14.60 3.21
C LEU A 371 30.28 -14.25 2.31
N LEU A 372 29.60 -13.13 2.59
CA LEU A 372 28.50 -12.67 1.73
C LEU A 372 29.08 -12.08 0.43
N PRO A 373 28.82 -12.64 -0.76
CA PRO A 373 29.26 -12.07 -2.02
C PRO A 373 28.63 -10.70 -2.27
N GLU A 374 29.34 -9.84 -2.98
CA GLU A 374 28.88 -8.51 -3.39
C GLU A 374 27.57 -8.54 -4.18
N ALA A 375 27.30 -9.63 -4.89
CA ALA A 375 25.99 -9.93 -5.45
C ALA A 375 25.76 -11.43 -5.59
N PHE A 376 24.51 -11.86 -5.46
CA PHE A 376 24.08 -13.25 -5.56
C PHE A 376 22.73 -13.39 -6.28
N THR A 377 22.48 -14.55 -6.87
CA THR A 377 21.23 -14.86 -7.58
C THR A 377 20.20 -15.50 -6.67
N THR A 378 18.96 -15.68 -7.15
CA THR A 378 17.84 -16.20 -6.34
C THR A 378 18.02 -17.64 -5.85
N ASP A 379 18.92 -18.38 -6.49
CA ASP A 379 19.39 -19.72 -6.13
C ASP A 379 20.56 -19.70 -5.12
N MET A 380 20.90 -18.53 -4.56
CA MET A 380 22.02 -18.30 -3.63
C MET A 380 23.42 -18.41 -4.25
N ASP A 381 23.53 -18.53 -5.58
CA ASP A 381 24.82 -18.60 -6.25
C ASP A 381 25.52 -17.24 -6.35
N ILE A 382 26.85 -17.28 -6.42
CA ILE A 382 27.70 -16.09 -6.51
C ILE A 382 27.53 -15.44 -7.89
N TYR A 383 27.07 -14.19 -7.91
CA TYR A 383 27.03 -13.36 -9.11
C TYR A 383 28.28 -12.48 -9.21
N TRP A 384 28.57 -11.70 -8.15
CA TRP A 384 29.80 -10.93 -8.01
C TRP A 384 30.60 -11.44 -6.81
N PRO A 385 31.82 -11.95 -7.03
CA PRO A 385 32.56 -12.71 -6.02
C PRO A 385 33.33 -11.82 -5.03
N HIS A 386 33.25 -10.50 -5.14
CA HIS A 386 33.95 -9.59 -4.25
C HIS A 386 33.34 -9.62 -2.84
N HIS A 387 34.11 -9.31 -1.80
CA HIS A 387 33.62 -9.03 -0.47
C HIS A 387 34.44 -7.90 0.15
N LEU A 388 33.83 -6.73 0.34
CA LEU A 388 34.50 -5.51 0.78
C LEU A 388 34.46 -5.31 2.31
N ILE A 389 34.14 -6.35 3.09
CA ILE A 389 33.97 -6.27 4.55
C ILE A 389 32.81 -5.30 4.90
N ARG A 390 31.74 -5.39 4.11
CA ARG A 390 30.59 -4.48 4.22
C ARG A 390 29.81 -4.65 5.53
N PRO A 391 29.26 -3.57 6.09
CA PRO A 391 28.64 -3.58 7.42
C PRO A 391 27.18 -4.03 7.45
N GLU A 392 26.44 -4.01 6.33
CA GLU A 392 24.97 -3.94 6.40
C GLU A 392 24.34 -5.23 6.98
N LEU A 393 24.98 -6.39 6.78
CA LEU A 393 24.52 -7.64 7.40
C LEU A 393 24.71 -7.64 8.92
N VAL A 394 25.81 -7.08 9.44
CA VAL A 394 26.02 -6.97 10.90
C VAL A 394 25.19 -5.84 11.50
N GLU A 395 24.95 -4.74 10.78
CA GLU A 395 23.99 -3.69 11.16
C GLU A 395 22.59 -4.28 11.36
N SER A 396 22.06 -4.99 10.35
CA SER A 396 20.74 -5.63 10.46
C SER A 396 20.71 -6.67 11.57
N THR A 397 21.81 -7.41 11.80
CA THR A 397 21.93 -8.35 12.92
C THR A 397 21.80 -7.63 14.27
N TYR A 398 22.49 -6.50 14.43
CA TYR A 398 22.41 -5.65 15.62
C TYR A 398 20.99 -5.09 15.83
N LEU A 399 20.37 -4.53 14.80
CA LEU A 399 19.03 -3.95 14.89
C LEU A 399 17.96 -5.01 15.19
N LEU A 400 18.06 -6.20 14.59
CA LEU A 400 17.18 -7.32 14.89
C LEU A 400 17.36 -7.83 16.32
N TYR A 401 18.61 -7.94 16.81
CA TYR A 401 18.87 -8.28 18.20
C TYR A 401 18.26 -7.27 19.16
N LYS A 402 18.43 -5.97 18.89
CA LYS A 402 17.85 -4.88 19.69
C LYS A 402 16.32 -4.91 19.68
N GLY A 403 15.70 -5.15 18.53
CA GLY A 403 14.23 -5.18 18.39
C GLY A 403 13.56 -6.44 18.94
N THR A 404 14.27 -7.56 19.04
CA THR A 404 13.68 -8.88 19.40
C THR A 404 14.23 -9.50 20.68
N SER A 405 15.42 -9.09 21.12
CA SER A 405 16.22 -9.76 22.14
C SER A 405 16.47 -11.26 21.87
N ASP A 406 16.37 -11.70 20.61
CA ASP A 406 16.58 -13.10 20.24
C ASP A 406 18.09 -13.45 20.25
N PRO A 407 18.55 -14.36 21.15
CA PRO A 407 19.96 -14.75 21.23
C PRO A 407 20.51 -15.38 19.95
N TYR A 408 19.65 -15.81 19.01
CA TYR A 408 20.07 -16.26 17.70
C TYR A 408 20.95 -15.24 16.97
N TYR A 409 20.65 -13.94 17.10
CA TYR A 409 21.43 -12.90 16.43
C TYR A 409 22.83 -12.70 17.02
N LEU A 410 23.04 -13.04 18.31
CA LEU A 410 24.38 -13.10 18.90
C LEU A 410 25.20 -14.24 18.26
N TYR A 411 24.57 -15.39 18.04
CA TYR A 411 25.20 -16.50 17.32
C TYR A 411 25.54 -16.12 15.88
N VAL A 412 24.61 -15.49 15.16
CA VAL A 412 24.88 -14.99 13.80
C VAL A 412 26.06 -14.02 13.82
N GLY A 413 26.06 -13.03 14.71
CA GLY A 413 27.16 -12.10 14.87
C GLY A 413 28.51 -12.77 15.12
N ALA A 414 28.55 -13.83 15.93
CA ALA A 414 29.77 -14.57 16.22
C ALA A 414 30.33 -15.24 14.95
N GLU A 415 29.46 -15.84 14.14
CA GLU A 415 29.85 -16.48 12.87
C GLU A 415 30.33 -15.46 11.83
N LEU A 416 29.67 -14.30 11.75
CA LEU A 416 30.09 -13.21 10.86
C LEU A 416 31.48 -12.67 11.26
N LEU A 417 31.68 -12.42 12.56
CA LEU A 417 32.95 -11.93 13.11
C LEU A 417 34.07 -12.92 12.84
N GLU A 418 33.85 -14.21 13.15
CA GLU A 418 34.85 -15.25 12.94
C GLU A 418 35.20 -15.42 11.46
N SER A 419 34.21 -15.27 10.56
CA SER A 419 34.43 -15.36 9.12
C SER A 419 35.31 -14.21 8.59
N ILE A 420 35.11 -12.99 9.06
CA ILE A 420 35.96 -11.84 8.73
C ILE A 420 37.36 -12.02 9.33
N GLU A 421 37.45 -12.38 10.60
CA GLU A 421 38.74 -12.62 11.28
C GLU A 421 39.57 -13.69 10.58
N ARG A 422 38.93 -14.79 10.15
CA ARG A 422 39.61 -15.92 9.51
C ARG A 422 40.06 -15.60 8.09
N HIS A 423 39.24 -14.92 7.29
CA HIS A 423 39.47 -14.77 5.86
C HIS A 423 40.06 -13.42 5.46
N ALA A 424 39.73 -12.33 6.15
CA ALA A 424 40.12 -10.97 5.75
C ALA A 424 41.31 -10.40 6.54
N ARG A 425 41.65 -10.98 7.70
CA ARG A 425 42.77 -10.46 8.52
C ARG A 425 44.12 -10.67 7.85
N VAL A 426 44.92 -9.62 7.79
CA VAL A 426 46.31 -9.63 7.28
C VAL A 426 47.25 -8.88 8.25
N PRO A 427 48.58 -9.00 8.12
CA PRO A 427 49.51 -8.43 9.11
C PRO A 427 49.33 -6.92 9.35
N CYS A 428 49.04 -6.14 8.31
CA CYS A 428 48.90 -4.69 8.39
C CYS A 428 47.44 -4.22 8.37
N GLY A 429 46.46 -5.04 8.72
CA GLY A 429 45.05 -4.63 8.83
C GLY A 429 44.08 -5.72 8.39
N PHE A 430 42.99 -5.34 7.71
CA PHE A 430 42.04 -6.26 7.10
C PHE A 430 41.92 -5.96 5.61
N ALA A 431 42.14 -6.97 4.77
CA ALA A 431 42.10 -6.86 3.32
C ALA A 431 40.75 -7.34 2.79
N ALA A 432 40.10 -6.53 1.95
CA ALA A 432 38.95 -6.95 1.17
C ALA A 432 39.28 -8.20 0.34
N ILE A 433 38.25 -8.98 0.00
CA ILE A 433 38.40 -10.19 -0.82
C ILE A 433 37.98 -9.86 -2.26
N GLU A 434 38.89 -10.07 -3.20
CA GLU A 434 38.63 -9.91 -4.63
C GLU A 434 37.75 -11.04 -5.18
N ASP A 435 37.95 -12.27 -4.70
CA ASP A 435 37.14 -13.41 -5.12
C ASP A 435 36.98 -14.43 -4.00
N ILE A 436 35.79 -14.49 -3.39
CA ILE A 436 35.47 -15.39 -2.27
C ILE A 436 35.58 -16.88 -2.61
N ARG A 437 35.56 -17.25 -3.90
CA ARG A 437 35.76 -18.66 -4.32
C ARG A 437 37.21 -19.09 -4.15
N THR A 438 38.14 -18.14 -4.25
CA THR A 438 39.59 -18.38 -4.13
C THR A 438 40.18 -17.80 -2.85
N MET A 439 39.41 -16.99 -2.11
CA MET A 439 39.86 -16.16 -0.99
C MET A 439 41.06 -15.27 -1.33
N LYS A 440 41.15 -14.81 -2.58
CA LYS A 440 42.20 -13.89 -3.02
C LYS A 440 41.95 -12.50 -2.42
N HIS A 441 42.93 -11.96 -1.70
CA HIS A 441 42.87 -10.61 -1.14
C HIS A 441 43.05 -9.52 -2.20
N SER A 442 42.38 -8.40 -1.98
CA SER A 442 42.59 -7.10 -2.60
C SER A 442 43.29 -6.17 -1.61
N ASP A 443 44.24 -5.35 -2.09
CA ASP A 443 44.99 -4.41 -1.25
C ASP A 443 44.16 -3.16 -0.90
N ARG A 444 43.04 -3.37 -0.20
CA ARG A 444 42.02 -2.38 0.10
C ARG A 444 41.43 -2.62 1.49
N MET A 445 41.37 -1.56 2.29
CA MET A 445 40.58 -1.47 3.52
C MET A 445 39.85 -0.13 3.53
N ASP A 446 38.54 -0.16 3.28
CA ASP A 446 37.72 1.05 3.26
C ASP A 446 37.49 1.62 4.68
N SER A 447 37.21 2.92 4.77
CA SER A 447 37.04 3.62 6.07
C SER A 447 35.91 3.06 6.93
N PHE A 448 34.77 2.67 6.30
CA PHE A 448 33.60 2.10 6.96
C PHE A 448 33.89 0.81 7.74
N VAL A 449 35.00 0.12 7.46
CA VAL A 449 35.38 -1.07 8.25
C VAL A 449 35.62 -0.67 9.72
N LEU A 450 36.21 0.51 9.94
CA LEU A 450 36.43 1.09 11.27
C LEU A 450 35.19 1.82 11.79
N ALA A 451 34.49 2.56 10.94
CA ALA A 451 33.33 3.37 11.35
C ALA A 451 32.09 2.52 11.63
N GLU A 452 31.90 1.41 10.93
CA GLU A 452 30.66 0.65 10.91
C GLU A 452 30.85 -0.81 11.31
N THR A 453 31.60 -1.60 10.53
CA THR A 453 31.63 -3.06 10.70
C THR A 453 32.07 -3.47 12.10
N PHE A 454 33.21 -2.95 12.58
CA PHE A 454 33.68 -3.25 13.93
C PHE A 454 32.89 -2.53 15.04
N LYS A 455 32.29 -1.37 14.73
CA LYS A 455 31.37 -0.67 15.64
C LYS A 455 30.15 -1.55 15.91
N TYR A 456 29.47 -2.05 14.88
CA TYR A 456 28.28 -2.89 15.03
C TYR A 456 28.58 -4.24 15.71
N PHE A 457 29.74 -4.87 15.45
CA PHE A 457 30.15 -6.04 16.22
C PHE A 457 30.31 -5.72 17.71
N TYR A 458 31.01 -4.63 18.04
CA TYR A 458 31.18 -4.21 19.42
C TYR A 458 29.82 -3.91 20.08
N LEU A 459 28.92 -3.20 19.39
CA LEU A 459 27.59 -2.86 19.89
C LEU A 459 26.70 -4.09 20.09
N LEU A 460 26.76 -5.08 19.19
CA LEU A 460 25.99 -6.33 19.29
C LEU A 460 26.35 -7.13 20.54
N PHE A 461 27.65 -7.16 20.89
CA PHE A 461 28.12 -7.93 22.05
C PHE A 461 28.20 -7.11 23.34
N SER A 462 28.06 -5.80 23.30
CA SER A 462 28.07 -4.95 24.51
C SER A 462 26.72 -4.94 25.22
N GLU A 463 26.75 -4.80 26.55
CA GLU A 463 25.58 -4.46 27.34
C GLU A 463 25.40 -2.93 27.44
N PRO A 464 24.17 -2.41 27.60
CA PRO A 464 23.94 -0.96 27.68
C PRO A 464 24.74 -0.25 28.79
N SER A 465 25.04 -0.93 29.90
CA SER A 465 25.84 -0.37 31.01
C SER A 465 27.32 -0.21 30.70
N GLU A 466 27.80 -0.80 29.60
CA GLU A 466 29.21 -0.83 29.21
C GLU A 466 29.53 0.26 28.17
N LEU A 467 28.48 0.84 27.59
CA LEU A 467 28.60 1.92 26.62
C LEU A 467 28.68 3.28 27.33
N PRO A 468 29.42 4.25 26.77
CA PRO A 468 29.54 5.58 27.36
C PRO A 468 28.24 6.40 27.24
N ILE A 469 27.30 5.96 26.41
CA ILE A 469 26.03 6.62 26.12
C ILE A 469 24.89 5.61 26.00
N ASP A 470 23.69 6.06 26.30
CA ASP A 470 22.46 5.32 25.98
C ASP A 470 22.13 5.51 24.50
N LEU A 471 22.43 4.51 23.68
CA LEU A 471 22.19 4.54 22.23
C LEU A 471 20.71 4.67 21.86
N GLU A 472 19.75 4.39 22.76
CA GLU A 472 18.33 4.63 22.51
C GLU A 472 18.00 6.12 22.35
N GLN A 473 18.91 7.02 22.76
CA GLN A 473 18.78 8.48 22.60
C GLN A 473 19.44 8.99 21.31
N TYR A 474 19.95 8.11 20.44
CA TYR A 474 20.69 8.47 19.25
C TYR A 474 20.19 7.73 18.02
N VAL A 475 20.32 8.37 16.86
CA VAL A 475 20.21 7.75 15.55
C VAL A 475 21.62 7.49 15.06
N LEU A 476 21.88 6.26 14.60
CA LEU A 476 23.06 5.95 13.80
C LEU A 476 22.77 6.31 12.35
N THR A 477 23.58 7.16 11.72
CA THR A 477 23.44 7.48 10.28
C THR A 477 23.69 6.24 9.40
N THR A 478 23.61 6.40 8.08
CA THR A 478 23.94 5.31 7.14
C THR A 478 25.41 4.89 7.17
N GLU A 479 26.29 5.72 7.74
CA GLU A 479 27.71 5.40 7.98
C GLU A 479 27.97 5.17 9.50
N ALA A 480 26.92 4.77 10.21
CA ALA A 480 26.89 4.50 11.65
C ALA A 480 27.38 5.64 12.57
N HIS A 481 27.29 6.91 12.15
CA HIS A 481 27.65 8.02 13.03
C HIS A 481 26.55 8.37 14.02
N ILE A 482 26.93 8.72 15.25
CA ILE A 482 25.96 9.01 16.31
C ILE A 482 25.43 10.45 16.23
N LEU A 483 24.12 10.61 16.03
CA LEU A 483 23.43 11.90 16.11
C LEU A 483 22.30 11.83 17.15
N PRO A 484 22.16 12.83 18.04
CA PRO A 484 21.17 12.77 19.12
C PRO A 484 19.74 12.94 18.58
N ILE A 485 18.81 12.11 19.08
CA ILE A 485 17.38 12.18 18.77
C ILE A 485 16.80 13.49 19.30
N GLY A 486 15.83 14.05 18.57
CA GLY A 486 15.06 15.19 19.07
C GLY A 486 15.85 16.49 18.99
N LEU A 487 16.30 16.82 17.78
CA LEU A 487 16.78 18.16 17.42
C LEU A 487 15.59 18.99 16.84
N PRO A 488 14.63 19.48 17.66
CA PRO A 488 13.44 20.15 17.17
C PRO A 488 13.81 21.44 16.41
N LYS A 489 12.98 21.82 15.43
CA LYS A 489 13.14 23.05 14.64
C LYS A 489 13.38 24.26 15.56
N GLN A 490 14.54 24.90 15.44
CA GLN A 490 14.93 26.09 16.24
C GLN A 490 14.27 27.40 15.79
N HIS A 491 13.40 27.37 14.78
CA HIS A 491 12.59 28.51 14.41
C HIS A 491 11.12 28.09 14.22
N PRO A 492 10.15 28.86 14.76
CA PRO A 492 8.82 28.81 14.17
C PRO A 492 8.98 29.10 12.67
N PRO A 493 8.23 28.42 11.79
CA PRO A 493 8.38 28.61 10.35
C PRO A 493 8.41 30.11 10.06
N VAL A 494 9.49 30.58 9.41
CA VAL A 494 9.51 31.90 8.80
C VAL A 494 8.21 31.98 8.03
N ALA A 495 7.35 32.93 8.39
CA ALA A 495 6.07 33.12 7.75
C ALA A 495 6.31 33.29 6.26
N ALA A 496 6.17 32.18 5.51
CA ALA A 496 5.89 32.24 4.10
C ALA A 496 4.68 33.15 3.99
N ARG A 497 4.81 34.15 3.11
CA ARG A 497 3.85 35.25 2.92
C ARG A 497 2.42 34.76 3.13
N VAL A 498 1.74 35.46 4.03
CA VAL A 498 0.35 35.24 4.46
C VAL A 498 -0.53 34.81 3.27
N GLY A 499 -1.04 33.58 3.37
CA GLY A 499 -1.91 32.91 2.41
C GLY A 499 -1.30 31.59 1.95
N LEU A 500 -1.90 30.46 2.36
CA LEU A 500 -1.53 29.05 2.08
C LEU A 500 -0.75 28.31 3.18
N VAL A 501 -1.36 28.10 4.35
CA VAL A 501 -1.21 26.86 5.16
C VAL A 501 -2.48 26.74 6.01
N GLU A 502 -3.41 25.85 5.66
CA GLU A 502 -4.50 25.42 6.56
C GLU A 502 -4.03 24.29 7.48
N GLU A 503 -4.57 24.30 8.69
CA GLU A 503 -4.09 23.68 9.91
C GLU A 503 -3.94 22.15 9.85
N ALA A 504 -2.75 21.66 10.18
CA ALA A 504 -2.52 20.26 10.50
C ALA A 504 -3.30 19.87 11.77
N ALA A 505 -4.42 19.18 11.59
CA ALA A 505 -5.20 18.63 12.68
C ALA A 505 -4.38 17.58 13.46
N VAL A 506 -4.16 17.87 14.73
CA VAL A 506 -3.57 16.98 15.73
C VAL A 506 -4.44 15.72 15.85
N LEU A 507 -3.93 14.58 15.39
CA LEU A 507 -4.53 13.26 15.61
C LEU A 507 -4.47 12.87 17.10
N PRO A 508 -5.45 12.13 17.64
CA PRO A 508 -5.38 11.63 19.01
C PRO A 508 -4.24 10.60 19.15
N PRO A 509 -3.51 10.59 20.28
CA PRO A 509 -2.41 9.66 20.51
C PRO A 509 -2.96 8.25 20.72
N GLY A 510 -2.89 7.41 19.69
CA GLY A 510 -3.32 6.00 19.78
C GLY A 510 -3.02 5.13 18.56
N SER A 511 -2.86 5.68 17.36
CA SER A 511 -2.65 4.91 16.12
C SER A 511 -1.23 4.93 15.54
N LEU A 512 -0.32 5.75 16.10
CA LEU A 512 1.06 5.91 15.66
C LEU A 512 2.08 5.00 16.37
N GLY A 513 1.64 4.14 17.30
CA GLY A 513 2.52 3.41 18.23
C GLY A 513 3.20 2.15 17.71
N ARG A 514 3.24 1.88 16.39
CA ARG A 514 3.84 0.64 15.84
C ARG A 514 5.23 0.79 15.21
N ALA A 515 5.55 1.95 14.64
CA ALA A 515 6.93 2.27 14.26
C ALA A 515 7.54 3.01 15.45
N TRP A 516 8.56 2.41 16.08
CA TRP A 516 9.02 2.73 17.45
C TRP A 516 7.95 2.41 18.49
N GLY A 517 8.10 1.29 19.22
CA GLY A 517 7.12 0.86 20.23
C GLY A 517 6.73 2.01 21.15
N GLY A 518 5.54 2.57 20.92
CA GLY A 518 5.01 3.77 21.59
C GLY A 518 6.05 4.87 21.85
N THR A 519 6.30 5.76 20.88
CA THR A 519 7.12 6.96 21.12
C THR A 519 6.60 7.76 22.32
N CYS A 520 7.48 8.01 23.29
CA CYS A 520 7.27 8.96 24.37
C CYS A 520 6.88 10.33 23.81
N LEU A 521 5.88 10.98 24.42
CA LEU A 521 5.48 12.34 24.07
C LEU A 521 6.69 13.28 24.12
N ALA A 522 6.95 14.01 23.02
CA ALA A 522 7.89 15.13 23.03
C ALA A 522 7.39 16.22 24.02
N PRO A 523 8.17 16.62 25.04
CA PRO A 523 7.73 17.63 26.00
C PRO A 523 7.71 19.05 25.41
N SER A 524 6.68 19.82 25.78
CA SER A 524 6.11 20.95 25.05
C SER A 524 6.72 22.35 25.28
N ARG A 525 8.02 22.50 25.60
CA ARG A 525 8.63 23.85 25.78
C ARG A 525 10.07 24.02 25.25
N PRO A 526 10.52 25.23 24.88
CA PRO A 526 11.79 25.45 24.17
C PRO A 526 12.94 25.89 25.10
N SER A 527 13.98 25.05 25.23
CA SER A 527 15.34 25.42 25.65
C SER A 527 16.30 24.27 25.32
N THR A 528 17.11 24.43 24.27
CA THR A 528 17.56 23.36 23.37
C THR A 528 18.83 22.59 23.80
N LEU A 529 19.66 23.11 24.72
CA LEU A 529 20.92 22.44 25.09
C LEU A 529 20.84 21.65 26.42
N TRP A 530 20.11 22.18 27.41
CA TRP A 530 19.98 21.58 28.74
C TRP A 530 19.08 20.32 28.79
N ARG A 531 18.38 19.99 27.69
CA ARG A 531 17.47 18.83 27.61
C ARG A 531 18.06 17.60 26.95
N LEU A 532 19.05 17.75 26.06
CA LEU A 532 19.68 16.63 25.36
C LEU A 532 20.40 15.67 26.32
N LEU A 533 20.62 16.11 27.56
CA LEU A 533 21.51 15.48 28.51
C LEU A 533 20.81 14.99 29.79
N GLN A 534 19.51 15.27 29.97
CA GLN A 534 18.74 14.90 31.16
C GLN A 534 17.33 14.43 30.84
N THR A 535 17.19 13.20 30.35
CA THR A 535 15.91 12.46 30.42
C THR A 535 16.12 11.15 31.16
N ARG A 536 15.59 11.09 32.40
CA ARG A 536 15.57 9.88 33.23
C ARG A 536 14.73 8.79 32.57
N GLN A 537 15.19 7.54 32.74
CA GLN A 537 14.56 6.27 32.36
C GLN A 537 13.03 6.29 32.38
N THR A 538 12.43 6.25 31.20
CA THR A 538 11.13 5.61 31.00
C THR A 538 11.33 4.50 29.98
N THR A 539 11.46 3.27 30.48
CA THR A 539 11.63 2.05 29.70
C THR A 539 10.34 1.74 28.93
N CYS A 540 10.31 2.02 27.63
CA CYS A 540 9.31 1.42 26.75
C CYS A 540 9.73 -0.04 26.50
N ARG A 541 9.12 -0.99 27.20
CA ARG A 541 9.34 -2.42 26.96
C ARG A 541 8.78 -2.79 25.58
N ALA A 542 9.65 -3.23 24.67
CA ALA A 542 9.24 -3.97 23.48
C ALA A 542 8.45 -5.23 23.88
N GLU A 543 7.43 -5.59 23.11
CA GLU A 543 6.71 -6.85 23.29
C GLU A 543 7.72 -8.02 23.23
N SER A 544 7.68 -8.91 24.22
CA SER A 544 8.55 -10.08 24.27
C SER A 544 8.17 -11.05 23.14
N TRP A 545 8.88 -10.99 22.02
CA TRP A 545 8.78 -12.01 20.96
C TRP A 545 9.25 -13.36 21.49
N ARG A 546 8.42 -14.39 21.39
CA ARG A 546 8.82 -15.75 21.82
C ARG A 546 9.73 -16.36 20.75
N HIS A 547 10.93 -16.78 21.12
CA HIS A 547 11.90 -17.44 20.23
C HIS A 547 11.28 -18.54 19.33
N HIS A 548 10.32 -19.31 19.85
CA HIS A 548 9.62 -20.36 19.09
C HIS A 548 8.87 -19.84 17.86
N TYR A 549 8.34 -18.61 17.90
CA TYR A 549 7.65 -17.99 16.78
C TYR A 549 8.62 -17.56 15.67
N LEU A 550 9.76 -16.98 16.04
CA LEU A 550 10.80 -16.57 15.08
C LEU A 550 11.45 -17.79 14.41
N GLU A 551 11.68 -18.85 15.18
CA GLU A 551 12.24 -20.10 14.64
C GLU A 551 11.30 -20.79 13.64
N ALA A 552 9.97 -20.67 13.82
CA ALA A 552 8.99 -21.17 12.87
C ALA A 552 9.06 -20.48 11.49
N ILE A 553 9.59 -19.25 11.42
CA ILE A 553 9.85 -18.53 10.16
C ILE A 553 11.15 -19.04 9.51
N ARG A 554 12.20 -19.31 10.29
CA ARG A 554 13.53 -19.71 9.79
C ARG A 554 13.57 -21.14 9.25
N GLN A 555 12.90 -22.08 9.92
CA GLN A 555 12.99 -23.52 9.60
C GLN A 555 12.58 -23.88 8.17
N PRO A 556 11.46 -23.37 7.61
CA PRO A 556 11.08 -23.61 6.22
C PRO A 556 12.15 -23.14 5.22
N LEU A 557 12.74 -21.96 5.44
CA LEU A 557 13.77 -21.38 4.57
C LEU A 557 15.02 -22.27 4.53
N ARG A 558 15.50 -22.71 5.69
CA ARG A 558 16.65 -23.62 5.81
C ARG A 558 16.43 -24.95 5.07
N SER A 559 15.22 -25.49 5.14
CA SER A 559 14.84 -26.71 4.42
C SER A 559 14.90 -26.52 2.91
N ILE A 560 14.37 -25.40 2.42
CA ILE A 560 14.33 -25.09 0.98
C ILE A 560 15.74 -24.89 0.41
N ALA A 561 16.62 -24.18 1.10
CA ALA A 561 18.00 -24.06 0.63
C ALA A 561 18.76 -25.38 0.66
N LYS A 562 18.46 -26.31 1.59
CA LYS A 562 18.99 -27.68 1.49
C LYS A 562 18.55 -28.36 0.19
N SER A 563 17.31 -28.13 -0.25
CA SER A 563 16.78 -28.67 -1.50
C SER A 563 17.34 -28.00 -2.75
N LEU A 564 17.62 -26.69 -2.73
CA LEU A 564 18.23 -25.98 -3.87
C LEU A 564 19.67 -26.45 -4.15
N ARG A 565 20.39 -26.87 -3.10
CA ARG A 565 21.79 -27.33 -3.16
C ARG A 565 22.01 -28.70 -3.81
N SER A 566 21.01 -29.60 -3.83
CA SER A 566 21.22 -31.01 -4.20
C SER A 566 21.12 -31.30 -5.71
N GLY A 567 21.67 -30.44 -6.58
CA GLY A 567 21.53 -30.59 -8.04
C GLY A 567 21.97 -31.96 -8.60
N HIS A 568 20.99 -32.75 -9.08
CA HIS A 568 21.00 -33.93 -10.00
C HIS A 568 20.75 -35.37 -9.48
N SER A 569 19.92 -36.06 -10.30
CA SER A 569 19.60 -37.49 -10.45
C SER A 569 18.54 -38.12 -9.53
N ILE A 570 17.27 -37.95 -9.91
CA ILE A 570 16.23 -38.92 -9.53
C ILE A 570 16.51 -40.21 -10.31
N GLY A 571 17.19 -41.15 -9.66
CA GLY A 571 17.32 -42.53 -10.14
C GLY A 571 15.95 -43.22 -10.18
N ALA A 572 15.75 -44.09 -11.16
CA ALA A 572 14.50 -44.78 -11.47
C ALA A 572 14.04 -45.84 -10.44
N HIS A 573 14.37 -45.67 -9.17
CA HIS A 573 13.95 -46.54 -8.06
C HIS A 573 13.48 -45.69 -6.88
N ASP A 574 12.34 -45.02 -7.05
CA ASP A 574 11.50 -44.62 -5.91
C ASP A 574 10.02 -44.50 -6.33
N SER A 575 9.54 -45.49 -7.10
CA SER A 575 8.14 -45.60 -7.52
C SER A 575 7.24 -46.32 -6.50
N SER A 576 7.60 -46.31 -5.21
CA SER A 576 6.81 -47.00 -4.18
C SER A 576 6.84 -46.27 -2.83
N SER A 577 6.39 -45.02 -2.81
CA SER A 577 5.83 -44.38 -1.61
C SER A 577 5.03 -43.12 -1.96
N LEU A 578 4.08 -43.25 -2.91
CA LEU A 578 3.03 -42.23 -3.05
C LEU A 578 2.00 -42.43 -1.92
N PRO A 579 1.60 -41.37 -1.20
CA PRO A 579 0.56 -41.46 -0.19
C PRO A 579 -0.74 -41.98 -0.80
N SER A 580 -1.33 -43.01 -0.20
CA SER A 580 -2.67 -43.49 -0.56
C SER A 580 -3.68 -42.35 -0.39
N GLY A 581 -4.20 -41.80 -1.49
CA GLY A 581 -5.14 -40.66 -1.46
C GLY A 581 -4.99 -39.62 -2.58
N VAL A 582 -4.06 -39.81 -3.53
CA VAL A 582 -3.89 -38.87 -4.65
C VAL A 582 -5.07 -38.95 -5.63
N LEU A 583 -5.68 -37.79 -5.88
CA LEU A 583 -6.83 -37.58 -6.75
C LEU A 583 -6.51 -37.91 -8.21
N THR A 584 -7.32 -38.74 -8.87
CA THR A 584 -7.16 -39.07 -10.30
C THR A 584 -8.04 -38.20 -11.18
N PRO A 585 -7.64 -37.87 -12.42
CA PRO A 585 -8.45 -37.08 -13.35
C PRO A 585 -9.85 -37.61 -13.61
N ALA A 586 -10.03 -38.94 -13.60
CA ALA A 586 -11.34 -39.58 -13.78
C ALA A 586 -12.28 -39.40 -12.57
N SER A 587 -11.73 -39.13 -11.38
CA SER A 587 -12.50 -38.91 -10.13
C SER A 587 -12.59 -37.44 -9.72
N PHE A 588 -11.93 -36.54 -10.48
CA PHE A 588 -11.95 -35.10 -10.21
C PHE A 588 -13.35 -34.48 -10.44
N ASN A 589 -13.78 -33.64 -9.50
CA ASN A 589 -15.03 -32.91 -9.56
C ASN A 589 -14.77 -31.45 -9.16
N ALA A 590 -15.03 -30.52 -10.07
CA ALA A 590 -14.73 -29.10 -9.89
C ALA A 590 -15.59 -28.40 -8.82
N ASN A 591 -16.71 -29.01 -8.40
CA ASN A 591 -17.57 -28.48 -7.33
C ASN A 591 -17.29 -29.12 -5.97
N ASN A 592 -16.36 -30.09 -5.91
CA ASN A 592 -15.96 -30.74 -4.66
C ASN A 592 -14.75 -30.00 -4.08
N ILE A 593 -14.96 -29.32 -2.95
CA ILE A 593 -13.96 -28.48 -2.29
C ILE A 593 -12.72 -29.29 -1.89
N THR A 594 -12.89 -30.54 -1.46
CA THR A 594 -11.78 -31.42 -1.09
C THR A 594 -10.90 -31.75 -2.30
N HIS A 595 -11.50 -31.86 -3.48
CA HIS A 595 -10.79 -32.13 -4.73
C HIS A 595 -10.01 -30.90 -5.21
N LEU A 596 -10.60 -29.70 -5.12
CA LEU A 596 -9.92 -28.45 -5.43
C LEU A 596 -8.75 -28.17 -4.48
N GLN A 597 -8.91 -28.51 -3.20
CA GLN A 597 -7.83 -28.46 -2.22
C GLN A 597 -6.70 -29.40 -2.62
N LEU A 598 -6.98 -30.68 -2.90
CA LEU A 598 -5.97 -31.64 -3.36
C LEU A 598 -5.23 -31.20 -4.63
N LEU A 599 -5.90 -30.55 -5.60
CA LEU A 599 -5.24 -29.97 -6.77
C LEU A 599 -4.26 -28.84 -6.41
N ARG A 600 -4.66 -27.97 -5.49
CA ARG A 600 -3.81 -26.89 -5.00
C ARG A 600 -2.58 -27.43 -4.28
N GLN A 601 -2.75 -28.48 -3.46
CA GLN A 601 -1.63 -29.16 -2.81
C GLN A 601 -0.66 -29.78 -3.82
N MET A 602 -1.15 -30.17 -4.99
CA MET A 602 -0.35 -30.68 -6.12
C MET A 602 0.24 -29.57 -7.01
N GLY A 603 0.06 -28.29 -6.67
CA GLY A 603 0.58 -27.16 -7.43
C GLY A 603 -0.20 -26.88 -8.71
N ILE A 604 -1.43 -27.37 -8.81
CA ILE A 604 -2.34 -27.09 -9.92
C ILE A 604 -3.29 -25.97 -9.49
N MET A 605 -3.12 -24.80 -10.08
CA MET A 605 -4.07 -23.70 -9.92
C MET A 605 -5.27 -23.88 -10.84
N VAL A 606 -6.44 -23.62 -10.29
CA VAL A 606 -7.71 -23.63 -11.03
C VAL A 606 -8.06 -22.19 -11.37
N LEU A 607 -7.92 -21.81 -12.64
CA LEU A 607 -8.22 -20.47 -13.14
C LEU A 607 -9.54 -20.52 -13.91
N VAL A 608 -10.51 -19.68 -13.55
CA VAL A 608 -11.78 -19.59 -14.28
C VAL A 608 -11.66 -18.47 -15.30
N GLY A 609 -11.70 -18.82 -16.58
CA GLY A 609 -11.63 -17.88 -17.70
C GLY A 609 -12.88 -17.02 -17.82
N LYS A 610 -12.80 -15.95 -18.63
CA LYS A 610 -13.87 -14.94 -18.82
C LYS A 610 -15.22 -15.53 -19.30
N SER A 611 -15.21 -16.71 -19.91
CA SER A 611 -16.38 -17.48 -20.38
C SER A 611 -16.97 -18.46 -19.37
N GLY A 612 -16.33 -18.69 -18.20
CA GLY A 612 -16.71 -19.73 -17.24
C GLY A 612 -15.99 -21.07 -17.46
N GLU A 613 -15.01 -21.11 -18.36
CA GLU A 613 -14.15 -22.28 -18.57
C GLU A 613 -13.12 -22.43 -17.43
N ILE A 614 -12.86 -23.66 -17.00
CA ILE A 614 -11.90 -23.96 -15.94
C ILE A 614 -10.56 -24.33 -16.58
N GLN A 615 -9.58 -23.44 -16.48
CA GLN A 615 -8.22 -23.64 -16.92
C GLN A 615 -7.35 -24.12 -15.75
N LEU A 616 -6.78 -25.31 -15.87
CA LEU A 616 -5.86 -25.85 -14.88
C LEU A 616 -4.43 -25.45 -15.26
N LYS A 617 -3.80 -24.63 -14.44
CA LYS A 617 -2.43 -24.15 -14.65
C LYS A 617 -1.51 -24.77 -13.61
N LEU A 618 -0.63 -25.67 -14.06
CA LEU A 618 0.39 -26.24 -13.20
C LEU A 618 1.49 -25.23 -12.93
N ASN A 619 1.76 -24.99 -11.66
CA ASN A 619 2.96 -24.34 -11.18
C ASN A 619 3.56 -25.21 -10.08
N ARG A 620 4.59 -25.99 -10.45
CA ARG A 620 5.24 -26.96 -9.55
C ARG A 620 5.80 -26.30 -8.28
N ASN A 621 6.10 -25.00 -8.34
CA ASN A 621 6.62 -24.21 -7.23
C ASN A 621 5.54 -23.77 -6.22
N GLN A 622 4.27 -24.03 -6.53
CA GLN A 622 3.12 -23.75 -5.67
C GLN A 622 2.50 -25.03 -5.07
N ALA A 623 3.10 -26.19 -5.30
CA ALA A 623 2.69 -27.44 -4.67
C ALA A 623 3.14 -27.48 -3.20
N ASP A 624 2.34 -28.08 -2.34
CA ASP A 624 2.61 -28.23 -0.90
C ASP A 624 3.86 -29.08 -0.64
N SER A 625 4.26 -29.92 -1.60
CA SER A 625 5.55 -30.62 -1.59
C SER A 625 6.05 -30.94 -3.00
N PRO A 626 7.37 -31.16 -3.18
CA PRO A 626 7.93 -31.58 -4.46
C PRO A 626 7.34 -32.88 -5.02
N LEU A 627 6.98 -33.83 -4.13
CA LEU A 627 6.33 -35.09 -4.49
C LEU A 627 4.91 -34.85 -5.04
N LEU A 628 4.13 -33.96 -4.42
CA LEU A 628 2.80 -33.57 -4.88
C LEU A 628 2.86 -32.73 -6.16
N GLY A 629 3.90 -31.91 -6.34
CA GLY A 629 4.16 -31.19 -7.59
C GLY A 629 4.47 -32.12 -8.77
N LEU A 630 5.08 -33.28 -8.52
CA LEU A 630 5.24 -34.36 -9.51
C LEU A 630 3.91 -35.07 -9.79
N SER A 631 3.10 -35.32 -8.76
CA SER A 631 1.73 -35.85 -8.92
C SER A 631 0.82 -34.91 -9.72
N GLY A 632 0.93 -33.60 -9.51
CA GLY A 632 0.18 -32.59 -10.27
C GLY A 632 0.58 -32.52 -11.74
N LEU A 633 1.86 -32.76 -12.05
CA LEU A 633 2.31 -32.86 -13.44
C LEU A 633 1.68 -34.05 -14.17
N LYS A 634 1.66 -35.22 -13.52
CA LYS A 634 1.02 -36.43 -14.05
C LYS A 634 -0.50 -36.28 -14.19
N PHE A 635 -1.15 -35.59 -13.25
CA PHE A 635 -2.58 -35.29 -13.29
C PHE A 635 -2.97 -34.41 -14.50
N ILE A 636 -2.16 -33.39 -14.82
CA ILE A 636 -2.40 -32.51 -15.98
C ILE A 636 -2.19 -33.26 -17.30
N GLU A 637 -1.17 -34.11 -17.38
CA GLU A 637 -0.89 -34.95 -18.56
C GLU A 637 -2.08 -35.89 -18.88
N GLU A 638 -2.63 -36.56 -17.87
CA GLU A 638 -3.81 -37.42 -18.00
C GLU A 638 -5.12 -36.63 -18.30
N ILE A 639 -5.27 -35.39 -17.80
CA ILE A 639 -6.39 -34.50 -18.18
C ILE A 639 -6.31 -34.10 -19.65
N ILE A 640 -5.11 -33.82 -20.17
CA ILE A 640 -4.91 -33.48 -21.58
C ILE A 640 -5.35 -34.66 -22.46
N ASP A 641 -4.99 -35.88 -22.09
CA ASP A 641 -5.40 -37.11 -22.78
C ASP A 641 -6.93 -37.34 -22.70
N LEU A 642 -7.56 -37.06 -21.55
CA LEU A 642 -9.02 -37.14 -21.38
C LEU A 642 -9.79 -36.06 -22.15
N ASN A 643 -9.24 -34.83 -22.24
CA ASN A 643 -9.88 -33.73 -22.99
C ASN A 643 -9.80 -33.95 -24.49
N ASN A 644 -8.70 -34.55 -24.97
CA ASN A 644 -8.58 -35.00 -26.36
C ASN A 644 -9.65 -36.06 -26.69
N ALA A 645 -10.08 -36.87 -25.71
CA ALA A 645 -11.21 -37.80 -25.84
C ALA A 645 -12.61 -37.18 -25.62
N ARG A 646 -12.72 -35.97 -25.04
CA ARG A 646 -13.98 -35.31 -24.61
C ARG A 646 -14.41 -34.10 -25.44
N SER A 647 -13.75 -33.81 -26.57
CA SER A 647 -14.10 -32.75 -27.53
C SER A 647 -15.44 -32.97 -28.28
N GLN A 648 -16.42 -33.59 -27.61
CA GLN A 648 -17.80 -33.79 -28.02
C GLN A 648 -18.77 -33.55 -26.81
N GLY A 649 -18.89 -32.30 -26.28
CA GLY A 649 -20.17 -31.79 -25.71
C GLY A 649 -20.23 -31.17 -24.28
N ARG A 650 -20.76 -29.92 -24.22
CA ARG A 650 -21.57 -29.17 -23.19
C ARG A 650 -20.93 -28.42 -21.98
N SER A 651 -21.49 -27.23 -21.68
CA SER A 651 -21.16 -26.23 -20.64
C SER A 651 -22.29 -25.97 -19.62
N LEU A 652 -21.97 -25.63 -18.35
CA LEU A 652 -22.87 -24.99 -17.36
C LEU A 652 -22.06 -24.33 -16.20
N GLY A 653 -22.38 -23.08 -15.83
CA GLY A 653 -21.87 -22.36 -14.65
C GLY A 653 -22.86 -21.26 -14.19
N GLU A 654 -23.07 -21.13 -12.87
CA GLU A 654 -24.14 -20.36 -12.19
C GLU A 654 -24.00 -18.82 -12.28
N ALA A 655 -25.13 -18.09 -12.20
CA ALA A 655 -25.23 -16.63 -12.41
C ALA A 655 -25.09 -15.81 -11.10
N VAL A 656 -24.33 -14.71 -11.14
CA VAL A 656 -24.15 -13.73 -10.04
C VAL A 656 -25.44 -12.89 -9.87
N THR A 657 -25.87 -12.64 -8.63
CA THR A 657 -27.02 -11.76 -8.34
C THR A 657 -26.56 -10.30 -8.21
N SER A 658 -27.06 -9.42 -9.07
CA SER A 658 -26.65 -8.01 -9.09
C SER A 658 -27.42 -7.15 -8.08
N GLN A 659 -26.73 -6.14 -7.56
CA GLN A 659 -27.26 -5.10 -6.67
C GLN A 659 -27.63 -3.86 -7.50
N THR A 660 -28.44 -2.96 -6.94
CA THR A 660 -28.92 -1.77 -7.65
C THR A 660 -28.59 -0.49 -6.90
N ILE A 661 -28.03 0.49 -7.62
CA ILE A 661 -27.81 1.85 -7.13
C ILE A 661 -28.78 2.77 -7.86
N ALA A 662 -29.66 3.48 -7.15
CA ALA A 662 -30.67 4.35 -7.76
C ALA A 662 -30.50 5.82 -7.32
N LEU A 663 -30.63 6.75 -8.27
CA LEU A 663 -30.73 8.18 -7.96
C LEU A 663 -32.17 8.51 -7.56
N ILE A 664 -32.38 9.05 -6.36
CA ILE A 664 -33.74 9.17 -5.79
C ILE A 664 -34.33 10.58 -5.87
N HIS A 665 -33.49 11.58 -6.04
CA HIS A 665 -33.90 12.98 -6.08
C HIS A 665 -34.54 13.36 -7.43
N PRO A 666 -35.41 14.38 -7.51
CA PRO A 666 -35.91 14.89 -8.79
C PRO A 666 -34.76 15.35 -9.69
N PRO A 667 -34.75 15.02 -10.99
CA PRO A 667 -35.82 14.37 -11.77
C PRO A 667 -35.79 12.82 -11.77
N HIS A 668 -34.92 12.16 -11.00
CA HIS A 668 -34.69 10.72 -11.17
C HIS A 668 -35.75 9.82 -10.55
N PHE A 669 -36.25 10.14 -9.35
CA PHE A 669 -37.29 9.36 -8.62
C PHE A 669 -37.04 7.83 -8.57
N GLY A 670 -35.78 7.40 -8.58
CA GLY A 670 -35.40 5.99 -8.57
C GLY A 670 -35.34 5.31 -9.94
N ARG A 671 -35.66 6.02 -11.04
CA ARG A 671 -35.62 5.46 -12.41
C ARG A 671 -34.20 5.26 -12.92
N THR A 672 -33.33 6.25 -12.69
CA THR A 672 -31.91 6.17 -13.06
C THR A 672 -31.22 5.21 -12.11
N ARG A 673 -30.91 4.01 -12.61
CA ARG A 673 -30.36 2.89 -11.87
C ARG A 673 -29.07 2.40 -12.51
N PHE A 674 -28.13 1.97 -11.66
CA PHE A 674 -26.87 1.37 -12.05
C PHE A 674 -26.78 -0.02 -11.46
N GLU A 675 -26.32 -0.97 -12.27
CA GLU A 675 -26.09 -2.34 -11.84
C GLU A 675 -24.75 -2.44 -11.12
N ALA A 676 -24.72 -3.13 -9.98
CA ALA A 676 -23.54 -3.19 -9.13
C ALA A 676 -23.25 -4.61 -8.64
N GLY A 677 -21.96 -4.92 -8.51
CA GLY A 677 -21.46 -6.18 -7.97
C GLY A 677 -21.64 -6.23 -6.45
N PRO A 678 -22.13 -7.35 -5.88
CA PRO A 678 -22.26 -7.55 -4.44
C PRO A 678 -20.91 -7.82 -3.74
N SER A 679 -20.86 -7.59 -2.43
CA SER A 679 -19.77 -8.05 -1.57
C SER A 679 -20.16 -9.27 -0.73
N MET A 680 -19.20 -10.13 -0.43
CA MET A 680 -19.39 -11.33 0.41
C MET A 680 -19.11 -11.07 1.90
N PHE A 681 -18.64 -9.87 2.25
CA PHE A 681 -18.18 -9.52 3.59
C PHE A 681 -19.04 -8.44 4.27
N THR A 682 -20.12 -8.01 3.63
CA THR A 682 -21.06 -7.03 4.18
C THR A 682 -22.50 -7.52 4.13
N PHE A 683 -23.36 -6.93 4.95
CA PHE A 683 -24.79 -7.20 4.98
C PHE A 683 -25.59 -5.91 5.16
N TYR A 684 -26.87 -5.97 4.79
CA TYR A 684 -27.78 -4.82 4.87
C TYR A 684 -28.40 -4.67 6.27
N PRO A 685 -28.84 -3.45 6.64
CA PRO A 685 -29.66 -3.27 7.84
C PRO A 685 -30.87 -4.21 7.85
N GLY A 686 -31.13 -4.83 9.01
CA GLY A 686 -32.20 -5.81 9.21
C GLY A 686 -31.80 -7.28 8.94
N GLU A 687 -30.65 -7.56 8.32
CA GLU A 687 -30.20 -8.93 8.10
C GLU A 687 -29.46 -9.52 9.32
N SER A 688 -29.64 -10.83 9.55
CA SER A 688 -28.94 -11.57 10.61
C SER A 688 -27.65 -12.23 10.07
N PRO A 689 -26.49 -12.07 10.73
CA PRO A 689 -25.22 -12.60 10.26
C PRO A 689 -25.01 -14.05 10.74
N ASN A 690 -25.78 -15.03 10.23
CA ASN A 690 -25.51 -16.45 10.54
C ASN A 690 -24.47 -17.03 9.58
N ILE A 691 -23.22 -17.11 10.04
CA ILE A 691 -22.07 -17.74 9.37
C ILE A 691 -21.94 -19.18 9.87
N THR A 692 -22.86 -20.09 9.52
CA THR A 692 -22.69 -21.52 9.88
C THR A 692 -23.02 -22.55 8.82
N ASP A 693 -23.56 -22.22 7.64
CA ASP A 693 -23.78 -23.24 6.60
C ASP A 693 -23.25 -22.80 5.24
N ALA A 694 -22.16 -23.44 4.81
CA ALA A 694 -21.60 -23.34 3.46
C ALA A 694 -22.42 -24.11 2.40
N ALA A 695 -23.73 -24.28 2.63
CA ALA A 695 -24.67 -24.92 1.73
C ALA A 695 -25.94 -24.08 1.63
N ALA A 696 -25.95 -23.20 0.61
CA ALA A 696 -27.10 -22.45 0.08
C ALA A 696 -27.77 -21.39 0.99
N PRO A 697 -28.07 -20.21 0.42
CA PRO A 697 -29.36 -19.58 0.58
C PRO A 697 -30.15 -19.80 -0.71
N LEU A 698 -30.72 -21.00 -0.86
CA LEU A 698 -31.89 -21.17 -1.71
C LEU A 698 -33.09 -20.65 -0.92
N ILE A 699 -33.60 -19.50 -1.36
CA ILE A 699 -35.03 -19.19 -1.48
C ILE A 699 -35.83 -19.05 -0.17
N ASN A 700 -36.52 -17.91 -0.06
CA ASN A 700 -37.52 -17.49 0.94
C ASN A 700 -37.01 -16.80 2.23
N SER A 701 -36.60 -15.54 2.11
CA SER A 701 -37.00 -14.51 3.07
C SER A 701 -37.24 -13.18 2.35
N GLU A 702 -38.48 -12.92 1.94
CA GLU A 702 -38.94 -11.61 1.46
C GLU A 702 -38.96 -10.52 2.55
N ILE A 703 -38.42 -10.80 3.73
CA ILE A 703 -38.56 -9.98 4.94
C ILE A 703 -37.23 -10.17 5.70
N ASP A 704 -36.23 -9.28 5.56
CA ASP A 704 -35.94 -8.30 6.61
C ASP A 704 -34.92 -7.20 6.19
N TRP A 705 -34.38 -7.21 4.97
CA TRP A 705 -33.36 -6.22 4.58
C TRP A 705 -33.96 -4.85 4.25
N GLN A 706 -33.26 -3.78 4.63
CA GLN A 706 -33.63 -2.39 4.31
C GLN A 706 -32.56 -1.73 3.43
N PRO A 707 -32.93 -1.05 2.33
CA PRO A 707 -31.97 -0.30 1.53
C PRO A 707 -31.47 0.92 2.29
N VAL A 708 -30.24 1.33 1.98
CA VAL A 708 -29.62 2.51 2.56
C VAL A 708 -29.75 3.69 1.60
N MET A 709 -30.13 4.85 2.15
CA MET A 709 -30.36 6.08 1.39
C MET A 709 -29.63 7.23 2.06
N GLY A 710 -28.93 8.06 1.27
CA GLY A 710 -28.16 9.17 1.78
C GLY A 710 -27.61 10.09 0.70
N PRO A 711 -27.04 11.24 1.09
CA PRO A 711 -26.24 12.06 0.20
C PRO A 711 -25.00 11.29 -0.24
N LEU A 712 -24.65 11.38 -1.53
CA LEU A 712 -23.43 10.83 -2.10
C LEU A 712 -22.27 11.81 -1.87
N VAL A 713 -21.20 11.31 -1.25
CA VAL A 713 -20.01 12.09 -0.92
C VAL A 713 -18.77 11.31 -1.38
N ILE A 714 -17.75 12.00 -1.88
CA ILE A 714 -16.49 11.38 -2.29
C ILE A 714 -15.52 11.35 -1.10
N ALA A 715 -14.94 10.18 -0.82
CA ALA A 715 -13.96 10.05 0.26
C ALA A 715 -12.69 10.86 0.00
N GLU A 716 -12.01 11.27 1.08
CA GLU A 716 -10.66 11.81 1.05
C GLU A 716 -9.78 11.00 2.04
N PRO A 717 -8.71 10.31 1.58
CA PRO A 717 -8.34 10.10 0.18
C PRO A 717 -9.37 9.23 -0.57
N PHE A 718 -9.47 9.41 -1.89
CA PHE A 718 -10.53 8.80 -2.71
C PHE A 718 -10.51 7.27 -2.73
N ASP A 719 -9.34 6.66 -2.60
CA ASP A 719 -9.23 5.21 -2.59
C ASP A 719 -9.58 4.58 -1.23
N ALA A 720 -9.72 5.37 -0.16
CA ALA A 720 -9.94 4.89 1.21
C ALA A 720 -8.97 3.78 1.65
N CYS A 721 -7.74 3.75 1.10
CA CYS A 721 -6.73 2.77 1.48
C CYS A 721 -5.99 3.14 2.78
N THR A 722 -6.04 4.40 3.17
CA THR A 722 -5.73 4.84 4.52
C THR A 722 -7.01 5.27 5.23
N PRO A 723 -7.00 5.47 6.56
CA PRO A 723 -8.14 6.07 7.26
C PRO A 723 -8.60 7.35 6.55
N VAL A 724 -9.88 7.41 6.22
CA VAL A 724 -10.50 8.55 5.52
C VAL A 724 -10.79 9.67 6.51
N TYR A 725 -10.67 10.92 6.06
CA TYR A 725 -11.03 12.09 6.87
C TYR A 725 -12.52 12.07 7.21
N SER A 726 -12.90 12.73 8.32
CA SER A 726 -14.31 12.85 8.74
C SER A 726 -15.18 13.60 7.73
N ASP A 727 -14.54 14.42 6.90
CA ASP A 727 -15.14 15.23 5.87
C ASP A 727 -14.80 14.63 4.49
N GLY A 728 -15.77 14.57 3.59
CA GLY A 728 -15.58 14.23 2.19
C GLY A 728 -16.07 15.32 1.25
N PHE A 729 -15.82 15.16 -0.05
CA PHE A 729 -16.17 16.17 -1.05
C PHE A 729 -17.55 15.96 -1.67
N LEU A 730 -18.29 17.05 -1.85
CA LEU A 730 -19.58 17.07 -2.54
C LEU A 730 -19.45 17.10 -4.08
N ILE A 731 -18.25 17.37 -4.58
CA ILE A 731 -17.89 17.35 -6.00
C ILE A 731 -16.50 16.72 -6.15
N ALA A 732 -16.27 16.00 -7.24
CA ALA A 732 -14.95 15.51 -7.59
C ALA A 732 -13.96 16.68 -7.78
N ASN A 733 -12.89 16.71 -6.98
CA ASN A 733 -11.67 17.48 -7.23
C ASN A 733 -10.99 17.06 -8.54
N GLU A 734 -10.89 17.97 -9.49
CA GLU A 734 -10.38 17.72 -10.85
C GLU A 734 -8.94 17.21 -10.89
N GLN A 735 -8.11 17.57 -9.90
CA GLN A 735 -6.74 17.08 -9.78
C GLN A 735 -6.66 15.68 -9.14
N LEU A 736 -7.59 15.33 -8.25
CA LEU A 736 -7.58 14.05 -7.50
C LEU A 736 -8.39 12.94 -8.18
N HIS A 737 -9.34 13.27 -9.07
CA HIS A 737 -10.21 12.29 -9.74
C HIS A 737 -10.23 12.44 -11.27
N ALA A 738 -9.10 12.81 -11.86
CA ALA A 738 -8.95 13.03 -13.31
C ALA A 738 -9.44 11.83 -14.16
N ASP A 739 -9.34 10.61 -13.64
CA ASP A 739 -9.77 9.38 -14.34
C ASP A 739 -11.29 9.27 -14.53
N LEU A 740 -12.08 10.07 -13.80
CA LEU A 740 -13.55 10.08 -13.85
C LEU A 740 -14.13 11.36 -14.48
N VAL A 741 -13.29 12.36 -14.79
CA VAL A 741 -13.71 13.68 -15.29
C VAL A 741 -13.06 13.94 -16.65
N GLU A 742 -13.86 14.15 -17.70
CA GLU A 742 -13.32 14.42 -19.04
C GLU A 742 -12.69 15.84 -19.15
N PRO A 743 -11.52 15.98 -19.80
CA PRO A 743 -10.86 17.27 -20.02
C PRO A 743 -11.59 18.24 -20.97
N SER A 744 -12.60 17.80 -21.72
CA SER A 744 -13.20 18.58 -22.81
C SER A 744 -14.22 19.64 -22.39
N PHE A 745 -14.44 19.82 -21.09
CA PHE A 745 -15.47 20.72 -20.52
C PHE A 745 -14.90 21.96 -19.81
N TYR A 746 -13.62 22.30 -19.99
CA TYR A 746 -13.01 23.52 -19.45
C TYR A 746 -13.52 24.76 -20.18
N GLY A 747 -14.53 25.43 -19.59
CA GLY A 747 -14.80 26.84 -19.87
C GLY A 747 -14.04 27.70 -18.86
N ASP A 748 -13.39 28.76 -19.34
CA ASP A 748 -12.58 29.73 -18.60
C ASP A 748 -13.30 30.35 -17.38
N SER A 749 -13.31 29.65 -16.24
CA SER A 749 -13.61 30.28 -14.95
C SER A 749 -12.47 30.01 -13.98
N GLU A 750 -11.78 31.08 -13.61
CA GLU A 750 -10.73 31.17 -12.60
C GLU A 750 -11.06 30.30 -11.36
N LEU A 751 -10.19 29.34 -11.06
CA LEU A 751 -10.32 28.41 -9.94
C LEU A 751 -9.66 29.01 -8.69
N ASP A 752 -10.51 29.50 -7.79
CA ASP A 752 -10.20 29.76 -6.39
C ASP A 752 -9.84 28.43 -5.69
N VAL A 753 -8.61 28.31 -5.17
CA VAL A 753 -8.02 27.03 -4.73
C VAL A 753 -8.55 26.54 -3.36
N ASP A 754 -9.19 27.41 -2.56
CA ASP A 754 -9.58 27.12 -1.17
C ASP A 754 -11.08 26.86 -0.91
N ASN A 755 -11.96 26.92 -1.92
CA ASN A 755 -13.43 26.86 -1.72
C ASN A 755 -14.12 25.60 -2.30
N LYS A 756 -13.54 24.41 -2.11
CA LYS A 756 -14.21 23.14 -2.49
C LYS A 756 -15.25 22.73 -1.42
N PRO A 757 -16.50 22.43 -1.81
CA PRO A 757 -17.55 22.14 -0.84
C PRO A 757 -17.36 20.76 -0.18
N ARG A 758 -17.21 20.77 1.15
CA ARG A 758 -17.07 19.58 2.01
C ARG A 758 -18.37 19.22 2.73
N CYS A 759 -18.52 17.95 3.10
CA CYS A 759 -19.64 17.42 3.90
C CYS A 759 -19.16 16.28 4.80
N LEU A 760 -19.76 16.13 5.98
CA LEU A 760 -19.49 15.01 6.88
C LEU A 760 -19.82 13.67 6.20
N LEU A 761 -18.95 12.66 6.38
CA LEU A 761 -19.20 11.28 5.91
C LEU A 761 -20.29 10.58 6.75
N LYS A 762 -20.53 11.05 7.97
CA LYS A 762 -21.55 10.50 8.87
C LYS A 762 -22.94 10.67 8.26
N GLY A 763 -23.64 9.56 8.04
CA GLY A 763 -24.96 9.57 7.43
C GLY A 763 -24.96 9.70 5.90
N ALA A 764 -23.79 9.63 5.26
CA ALA A 764 -23.64 9.69 3.80
C ALA A 764 -23.38 8.30 3.19
N ILE A 765 -23.65 8.17 1.89
CA ILE A 765 -23.15 7.08 1.05
C ILE A 765 -21.84 7.55 0.42
N VAL A 766 -20.78 6.77 0.57
CA VAL A 766 -19.44 7.19 0.23
C VAL A 766 -18.99 6.56 -1.09
N LEU A 767 -18.60 7.41 -2.04
CA LEU A 767 -18.00 7.01 -3.30
C LEU A 767 -16.49 6.90 -3.11
N VAL A 768 -15.93 5.72 -3.41
CA VAL A 768 -14.49 5.45 -3.34
C VAL A 768 -13.99 4.86 -4.63
N LYS A 769 -12.70 5.01 -4.93
CA LYS A 769 -12.06 4.37 -6.07
C LYS A 769 -11.49 3.01 -5.68
N ARG A 770 -11.52 2.08 -6.63
CA ARG A 770 -10.67 0.89 -6.59
C ARG A 770 -9.21 1.32 -6.51
N GLY A 771 -8.52 0.90 -5.46
CA GLY A 771 -7.15 1.28 -5.14
C GLY A 771 -6.31 0.05 -4.76
N GLY A 772 -5.10 0.26 -4.24
CA GLY A 772 -4.12 -0.80 -3.99
C GLY A 772 -4.30 -1.63 -2.69
N CYS A 773 -5.43 -1.47 -2.01
CA CYS A 773 -5.79 -2.15 -0.75
C CYS A 773 -7.05 -3.01 -0.94
N MET A 774 -7.30 -3.93 0.01
CA MET A 774 -8.42 -4.88 -0.06
C MET A 774 -9.78 -4.19 0.11
N PHE A 775 -10.85 -4.76 -0.46
CA PHE A 775 -12.21 -4.20 -0.34
C PHE A 775 -12.70 -4.12 1.11
N LEU A 776 -12.39 -5.15 1.92
CA LEU A 776 -12.72 -5.14 3.36
C LEU A 776 -12.06 -3.98 4.10
N GLU A 777 -10.79 -3.69 3.78
CA GLU A 777 -10.04 -2.61 4.41
C GLU A 777 -10.64 -1.23 4.11
N LYS A 778 -11.05 -1.00 2.85
CA LYS A 778 -11.81 0.20 2.45
C LYS A 778 -13.11 0.32 3.25
N ALA A 779 -13.85 -0.78 3.37
CA ALA A 779 -15.10 -0.80 4.11
C ALA A 779 -14.90 -0.45 5.59
N ILE A 780 -13.84 -0.96 6.23
CA ILE A 780 -13.50 -0.64 7.62
C ILE A 780 -13.18 0.84 7.78
N ASN A 781 -12.29 1.39 6.94
CA ASN A 781 -11.87 2.79 7.02
C ASN A 781 -13.05 3.75 6.88
N VAL A 782 -13.96 3.46 5.95
CA VAL A 782 -15.13 4.31 5.69
C VAL A 782 -16.21 4.11 6.78
N LYS A 783 -16.40 2.89 7.29
CA LYS A 783 -17.37 2.61 8.37
C LYS A 783 -17.01 3.34 9.66
N GLN A 784 -15.72 3.44 10.00
CA GLN A 784 -15.26 4.13 11.21
C GLN A 784 -15.68 5.61 11.25
N MET A 785 -15.91 6.23 10.09
CA MET A 785 -16.39 7.61 9.98
C MET A 785 -17.93 7.74 9.95
N GLY A 786 -18.67 6.64 10.11
CA GLY A 786 -20.13 6.65 10.23
C GLY A 786 -20.89 6.67 8.89
N ALA A 787 -20.27 6.18 7.81
CA ALA A 787 -20.93 6.01 6.52
C ALA A 787 -22.11 5.03 6.58
N LEU A 788 -23.14 5.26 5.77
CA LEU A 788 -24.31 4.38 5.64
C LEU A 788 -24.11 3.28 4.58
N GLY A 789 -23.22 3.49 3.61
CA GLY A 789 -22.92 2.55 2.54
C GLY A 789 -21.75 3.04 1.69
N VAL A 790 -21.19 2.14 0.88
CA VAL A 790 -20.01 2.42 0.06
C VAL A 790 -20.24 1.94 -1.37
N ILE A 791 -19.92 2.81 -2.32
CA ILE A 791 -19.88 2.50 -3.75
C ILE A 791 -18.43 2.56 -4.20
N VAL A 792 -17.87 1.42 -4.61
CA VAL A 792 -16.51 1.35 -5.16
C VAL A 792 -16.57 1.44 -6.67
N VAL A 793 -15.86 2.41 -7.23
CA VAL A 793 -15.76 2.62 -8.67
C VAL A 793 -14.50 1.94 -9.21
N ASP A 794 -14.66 1.14 -10.26
CA ASP A 794 -13.54 0.53 -10.97
C ASP A 794 -12.56 1.58 -11.52
N SER A 795 -11.27 1.27 -11.45
CA SER A 795 -10.21 2.16 -11.92
C SER A 795 -9.83 1.92 -13.39
N THR A 796 -10.43 0.92 -14.03
CA THR A 796 -10.14 0.53 -15.43
C THR A 796 -11.03 1.32 -16.40
N PRO A 797 -10.49 2.21 -17.24
CA PRO A 797 -11.32 2.99 -18.16
C PRO A 797 -12.12 2.13 -19.14
N GLY A 798 -13.40 2.44 -19.31
CA GLY A 798 -14.28 1.81 -20.31
C GLY A 798 -14.91 0.47 -19.91
N THR A 799 -14.76 0.03 -18.66
CA THR A 799 -15.53 -1.11 -18.14
C THR A 799 -16.99 -0.71 -17.90
N SER A 800 -17.94 -1.62 -18.14
CA SER A 800 -19.38 -1.41 -17.92
C SER A 800 -20.12 -2.72 -17.66
N SER A 801 -21.18 -2.70 -16.84
CA SER A 801 -22.01 -3.90 -16.61
C SER A 801 -22.75 -4.37 -17.87
N ALA A 802 -22.91 -3.49 -18.87
CA ALA A 802 -23.51 -3.85 -20.16
C ALA A 802 -22.60 -4.74 -21.02
N ARG A 803 -21.28 -4.74 -20.77
CA ARG A 803 -20.28 -5.48 -21.59
C ARG A 803 -19.46 -6.47 -20.79
N ASP A 804 -19.29 -6.23 -19.49
CA ASP A 804 -18.44 -7.00 -18.59
C ASP A 804 -19.29 -7.80 -17.58
N LYS A 805 -18.84 -9.01 -17.23
CA LYS A 805 -19.54 -9.85 -16.25
C LYS A 805 -19.31 -9.36 -14.83
N LEU A 806 -20.39 -9.27 -14.05
CA LEU A 806 -20.33 -8.99 -12.62
C LEU A 806 -19.70 -10.14 -11.83
N PHE A 807 -19.15 -9.80 -10.67
CA PHE A 807 -18.49 -10.72 -9.76
C PHE A 807 -18.82 -10.36 -8.30
N TYR A 808 -18.70 -11.35 -7.42
CA TYR A 808 -18.76 -11.13 -5.97
C TYR A 808 -17.40 -10.63 -5.47
N MET A 809 -17.37 -9.54 -4.71
CA MET A 809 -16.15 -9.08 -4.04
C MET A 809 -15.86 -9.95 -2.81
N SER A 810 -14.71 -10.63 -2.80
CA SER A 810 -14.24 -11.32 -1.59
C SER A 810 -13.70 -10.31 -0.57
N GLY A 811 -13.89 -10.63 0.72
CA GLY A 811 -13.41 -9.83 1.84
C GLY A 811 -12.28 -10.50 2.59
N ASP A 812 -11.51 -11.35 1.90
CA ASP A 812 -10.45 -12.12 2.53
C ASP A 812 -9.40 -11.16 3.11
N ALA A 813 -8.91 -11.47 4.30
CA ALA A 813 -7.80 -10.76 4.90
C ALA A 813 -6.54 -10.92 4.01
N PRO A 814 -5.50 -10.09 4.20
CA PRO A 814 -4.25 -10.18 3.42
C PRO A 814 -3.56 -11.56 3.48
N ASP A 815 -3.93 -12.42 4.43
CA ASP A 815 -3.47 -13.80 4.60
C ASP A 815 -4.37 -14.85 3.91
N GLY A 816 -5.41 -14.41 3.19
CA GLY A 816 -6.35 -15.28 2.47
C GLY A 816 -7.40 -15.95 3.38
N THR A 817 -7.48 -15.58 4.66
CA THR A 817 -8.52 -16.08 5.56
C THR A 817 -9.81 -15.27 5.41
N PRO A 818 -11.01 -15.91 5.48
CA PRO A 818 -12.26 -15.18 5.44
C PRO A 818 -12.38 -14.23 6.64
N PRO A 819 -13.10 -13.10 6.50
CA PRO A 819 -13.24 -12.11 7.55
C PRO A 819 -13.85 -12.71 8.82
N LYS A 820 -13.25 -12.42 9.98
CA LYS A 820 -13.72 -12.93 11.29
C LYS A 820 -15.13 -12.46 11.64
N GLU A 821 -15.53 -11.30 11.13
CA GLU A 821 -16.86 -10.70 11.36
C GLU A 821 -17.34 -10.01 10.07
N MET A 822 -18.65 -10.12 9.79
CA MET A 822 -19.31 -9.42 8.69
C MET A 822 -19.60 -7.97 9.06
N LEU A 823 -19.50 -7.04 8.10
CA LEU A 823 -19.78 -5.63 8.34
C LEU A 823 -21.22 -5.26 7.95
N GLN A 824 -22.01 -4.73 8.89
CA GLN A 824 -23.26 -4.04 8.54
C GLN A 824 -22.95 -2.70 7.87
N LEU A 825 -22.75 -2.72 6.55
CA LEU A 825 -22.43 -1.57 5.70
C LEU A 825 -22.56 -2.01 4.23
N PRO A 826 -23.69 -1.76 3.54
CA PRO A 826 -23.85 -2.10 2.13
C PRO A 826 -22.67 -1.60 1.29
N PHE A 827 -21.95 -2.54 0.68
CA PHE A 827 -20.72 -2.28 -0.06
C PHE A 827 -20.83 -2.90 -1.45
N VAL A 828 -20.86 -2.06 -2.47
CA VAL A 828 -21.17 -2.44 -3.85
C VAL A 828 -20.12 -1.94 -4.83
N PHE A 829 -19.92 -2.67 -5.92
CA PHE A 829 -18.95 -2.34 -6.96
C PHE A 829 -19.63 -1.88 -8.24
N VAL A 830 -19.19 -0.78 -8.81
CA VAL A 830 -19.61 -0.33 -10.14
C VAL A 830 -18.41 -0.23 -11.06
N PHE A 831 -18.65 -0.52 -12.34
CA PHE A 831 -17.63 -0.33 -13.36
C PHE A 831 -17.42 1.15 -13.68
N HIS A 832 -16.41 1.44 -14.49
CA HIS A 832 -15.93 2.80 -14.72
C HIS A 832 -16.98 3.70 -15.39
N GLU A 833 -17.75 3.19 -16.37
CA GLU A 833 -18.76 3.99 -17.05
C GLU A 833 -19.92 4.41 -16.13
N GLU A 834 -20.41 3.51 -15.28
CA GLU A 834 -21.44 3.80 -14.28
C GLU A 834 -20.89 4.74 -13.19
N GLY A 835 -19.64 4.58 -12.78
CA GLY A 835 -18.95 5.49 -11.86
C GLY A 835 -18.81 6.92 -12.41
N ARG A 836 -18.52 7.08 -13.70
CA ARG A 836 -18.51 8.39 -14.37
C ARG A 836 -19.89 9.02 -14.41
N ALA A 837 -20.94 8.24 -14.68
CA ALA A 837 -22.32 8.72 -14.62
C ALA A 837 -22.69 9.18 -13.19
N LEU A 838 -22.22 8.43 -12.18
CA LEU A 838 -22.03 8.79 -10.76
C LEU A 838 -21.65 10.26 -10.57
N VAL A 839 -20.38 10.53 -10.88
CA VAL A 839 -19.72 11.82 -10.68
C VAL A 839 -20.35 12.92 -11.53
N SER A 840 -20.78 12.61 -12.75
CA SER A 840 -21.46 13.56 -13.65
C SER A 840 -22.79 14.04 -13.05
N ALA A 841 -23.58 13.15 -12.44
CA ALA A 841 -24.79 13.52 -11.74
C ALA A 841 -24.50 14.42 -10.52
N MET A 842 -23.46 14.11 -9.74
CA MET A 842 -23.03 14.94 -8.60
C MET A 842 -22.73 16.37 -9.04
N ARG A 843 -21.92 16.52 -10.10
CA ARG A 843 -21.53 17.82 -10.65
C ARG A 843 -22.74 18.61 -11.17
N ARG A 844 -23.64 17.98 -11.94
CA ARG A 844 -24.83 18.64 -12.50
C ARG A 844 -25.78 19.15 -11.42
N ARG A 845 -26.09 18.32 -10.41
CA ARG A 845 -27.01 18.72 -9.34
C ARG A 845 -26.41 19.80 -8.45
N TRP A 846 -25.11 19.71 -8.15
CA TRP A 846 -24.43 20.71 -7.35
C TRP A 846 -24.39 22.07 -8.05
N THR A 847 -24.05 22.09 -9.34
CA THR A 847 -24.00 23.34 -10.13
C THR A 847 -25.38 23.99 -10.28
N SER A 848 -26.44 23.19 -10.46
CA SER A 848 -27.80 23.70 -10.61
C SER A 848 -28.45 24.14 -9.28
N SER A 849 -28.26 23.37 -8.20
CA SER A 849 -29.07 23.51 -6.97
C SER A 849 -28.28 23.63 -5.67
N ARG A 850 -26.94 23.53 -5.72
CA ARG A 850 -26.04 23.50 -4.55
C ARG A 850 -26.42 22.44 -3.50
N LYS A 851 -27.02 21.32 -3.95
CA LYS A 851 -27.41 20.19 -3.12
C LYS A 851 -26.67 18.91 -3.55
N PRO A 852 -26.36 18.00 -2.61
CA PRO A 852 -25.78 16.70 -2.93
C PRO A 852 -26.76 15.84 -3.74
N VAL A 853 -26.20 14.94 -4.55
CA VAL A 853 -26.95 13.83 -5.15
C VAL A 853 -27.39 12.88 -4.04
N LEU A 854 -28.67 12.54 -4.03
CA LEU A 854 -29.24 11.53 -3.13
C LEU A 854 -29.28 10.18 -3.85
N VAL A 855 -28.77 9.14 -3.19
CA VAL A 855 -28.62 7.79 -3.75
C VAL A 855 -29.25 6.76 -2.81
N MET A 856 -29.76 5.69 -3.40
CA MET A 856 -30.20 4.47 -2.71
C MET A 856 -29.33 3.29 -3.17
N ILE A 857 -28.91 2.43 -2.23
CA ILE A 857 -28.31 1.12 -2.53
C ILE A 857 -29.32 0.04 -2.10
N ALA A 858 -29.72 -0.82 -3.03
CA ALA A 858 -30.72 -1.87 -2.87
C ALA A 858 -30.24 -3.24 -3.37
N LYS A 859 -30.77 -4.32 -2.80
CA LYS A 859 -30.38 -5.70 -3.18
C LYS A 859 -30.85 -6.16 -4.54
N GLN A 860 -31.94 -5.59 -5.05
CA GLN A 860 -32.59 -6.01 -6.27
C GLN A 860 -33.12 -4.79 -7.02
N ASN A 861 -33.21 -4.92 -8.34
CA ASN A 861 -33.83 -3.93 -9.20
C ASN A 861 -35.36 -4.05 -9.16
N ASP A 862 -35.96 -3.64 -8.05
CA ASP A 862 -37.41 -3.62 -7.85
C ASP A 862 -37.92 -2.18 -8.00
N ALA A 863 -38.30 -1.79 -9.22
CA ALA A 863 -38.74 -0.43 -9.54
C ALA A 863 -39.86 0.10 -8.61
N PRO A 864 -40.94 -0.67 -8.32
CA PRO A 864 -41.94 -0.25 -7.35
C PRO A 864 -41.41 -0.02 -5.94
N LYS A 865 -40.61 -0.95 -5.39
CA LYS A 865 -40.03 -0.77 -4.04
C LYS A 865 -39.11 0.44 -3.99
N ILE A 866 -38.23 0.59 -4.99
CA ILE A 866 -37.31 1.71 -5.12
C ILE A 866 -38.07 3.04 -5.20
N LEU A 867 -39.12 3.15 -6.02
CA LEU A 867 -39.95 4.35 -6.10
C LEU A 867 -40.59 4.65 -4.74
N SER A 868 -41.24 3.67 -4.12
CA SER A 868 -41.95 3.85 -2.85
C SER A 868 -41.03 4.37 -1.72
N GLN A 869 -39.81 3.83 -1.63
CA GLN A 869 -38.83 4.21 -0.62
C GLN A 869 -38.19 5.56 -0.95
N SER A 870 -37.98 5.85 -2.24
CA SER A 870 -37.51 7.16 -2.71
C SER A 870 -38.47 8.27 -2.29
N LEU A 871 -39.77 8.10 -2.54
CA LEU A 871 -40.79 9.10 -2.19
C LEU A 871 -40.87 9.31 -0.66
N ARG A 872 -40.87 8.22 0.12
CA ARG A 872 -40.84 8.29 1.60
C ARG A 872 -39.61 9.01 2.14
N TYR A 873 -38.44 8.76 1.55
CA TYR A 873 -37.20 9.43 1.95
C TYR A 873 -37.20 10.91 1.56
N LEU A 874 -37.73 11.26 0.39
CA LEU A 874 -37.87 12.66 -0.04
C LEU A 874 -38.80 13.45 0.88
N ASP A 875 -39.85 12.83 1.41
CA ASP A 875 -40.72 13.45 2.42
C ASP A 875 -40.02 13.63 3.76
N SER A 876 -39.27 12.63 4.22
CA SER A 876 -38.61 12.71 5.54
C SER A 876 -37.57 13.83 5.63
N ILE A 877 -36.96 14.20 4.50
CA ILE A 877 -35.97 15.30 4.42
C ILE A 877 -36.60 16.66 4.07
N SER A 878 -37.88 16.70 3.70
CA SER A 878 -38.63 17.93 3.39
C SER A 878 -39.49 18.29 4.60
N GLN A 879 -39.06 19.24 5.43
CA GLN A 879 -39.67 19.59 6.73
C GLN A 879 -41.23 19.49 6.74
N PRO A 880 -41.84 18.84 7.76
CA PRO A 880 -43.26 18.48 7.73
C PRO A 880 -44.18 19.68 7.94
N THR A 881 -45.08 19.94 7.01
CA THR A 881 -46.26 20.79 7.23
C THR A 881 -47.45 19.93 7.63
N THR A 882 -47.81 19.98 8.92
CA THR A 882 -49.12 19.61 9.53
C THR A 882 -49.59 18.14 9.51
N ASP A 883 -50.28 17.76 10.59
CA ASP A 883 -50.71 16.43 11.07
C ASP A 883 -51.63 15.57 10.17
N GLU A 884 -51.72 15.79 8.85
CA GLU A 884 -52.55 14.95 7.95
C GLU A 884 -51.86 13.63 7.51
N HIS A 885 -50.96 13.08 8.33
CA HIS A 885 -49.92 12.12 7.91
C HIS A 885 -50.26 10.62 8.00
N ASN A 886 -51.47 10.20 8.38
CA ASN A 886 -51.76 8.77 8.59
C ASN A 886 -52.65 8.10 7.51
N GLN A 887 -52.95 8.79 6.41
CA GLN A 887 -53.69 8.19 5.30
C GLN A 887 -52.74 7.75 4.19
N CYS A 888 -52.68 6.44 3.94
CA CYS A 888 -52.00 5.88 2.77
C CYS A 888 -52.98 5.55 1.66
N PHE A 889 -52.50 5.66 0.43
CA PHE A 889 -53.25 5.33 -0.76
C PHE A 889 -52.52 4.25 -1.53
N GLU A 890 -53.23 3.19 -1.87
CA GLU A 890 -52.71 2.12 -2.71
C GLU A 890 -52.95 2.47 -4.17
N LEU A 891 -51.85 2.60 -4.93
CA LEU A 891 -51.91 2.79 -6.37
C LEU A 891 -52.08 1.44 -7.05
N SER A 892 -53.24 1.18 -7.63
CA SER A 892 -53.48 -0.01 -8.44
C SER A 892 -53.54 0.34 -9.92
N THR A 893 -53.02 -0.54 -10.78
CA THR A 893 -52.91 -0.27 -12.22
C THR A 893 -53.44 -1.41 -13.06
N HIS A 894 -54.06 -1.07 -14.18
CA HIS A 894 -54.65 -2.02 -15.13
C HIS A 894 -54.40 -1.57 -16.56
N VAL A 895 -54.10 -2.51 -17.45
CA VAL A 895 -53.88 -2.22 -18.88
C VAL A 895 -55.00 -2.83 -19.71
N GLU A 896 -55.62 -2.02 -20.55
CA GLU A 896 -56.70 -2.45 -21.47
C GLU A 896 -56.49 -1.89 -22.88
N THR A 897 -56.87 -2.65 -23.91
CA THR A 897 -56.98 -2.11 -25.28
C THR A 897 -58.34 -1.48 -25.47
N VAL A 898 -58.37 -0.25 -25.98
CA VAL A 898 -59.62 0.45 -26.24
C VAL A 898 -59.83 0.52 -27.74
N LYS A 899 -60.92 -0.07 -28.22
CA LYS A 899 -61.42 0.16 -29.58
C LYS A 899 -62.17 1.48 -29.57
N SER A 900 -61.45 2.58 -29.82
CA SER A 900 -62.06 3.91 -29.94
C SER A 900 -62.32 4.25 -31.40
N LEU A 901 -63.46 4.89 -31.67
CA LEU A 901 -63.75 5.52 -32.96
C LEU A 901 -63.38 7.00 -32.87
N CYS A 902 -62.37 7.45 -33.65
CA CYS A 902 -62.07 8.84 -34.11
C CYS A 902 -60.76 9.50 -33.58
N PRO A 903 -60.20 10.52 -34.29
CA PRO A 903 -58.81 10.97 -34.13
C PRO A 903 -58.61 11.85 -32.90
N GLN A 904 -57.70 11.45 -32.02
CA GLN A 904 -57.25 12.25 -30.88
C GLN A 904 -56.12 13.20 -31.33
N LYS A 905 -56.19 14.48 -30.94
CA LYS A 905 -55.15 15.48 -31.28
C LYS A 905 -53.84 15.30 -30.52
N GLY A 906 -53.84 14.49 -29.45
CA GLY A 906 -52.68 14.26 -28.60
C GLY A 906 -52.37 12.77 -28.50
N ALA A 907 -51.08 12.44 -28.53
CA ALA A 907 -50.60 11.07 -28.37
C ALA A 907 -50.78 10.53 -26.93
N ILE A 908 -51.07 11.40 -25.96
CA ILE A 908 -51.38 11.09 -24.56
C ILE A 908 -52.64 11.86 -24.17
N GLN A 909 -53.65 11.17 -23.65
CA GLN A 909 -54.86 11.76 -23.06
C GLN A 909 -55.06 11.19 -21.65
N VAL A 910 -55.46 12.04 -20.71
CA VAL A 910 -55.83 11.63 -19.35
C VAL A 910 -57.28 12.01 -19.09
N ASP A 911 -58.09 11.06 -18.63
CA ASP A 911 -59.45 11.33 -18.12
C ASP A 911 -59.48 11.08 -16.60
N GLU A 912 -60.04 12.01 -15.82
CA GLU A 912 -60.17 11.91 -14.35
C GLU A 912 -61.63 11.58 -13.97
N THR A 913 -61.83 10.54 -13.16
CA THR A 913 -63.10 10.23 -12.49
C THR A 913 -62.89 10.23 -10.98
N ARG A 914 -63.56 11.14 -10.27
CA ARG A 914 -63.53 11.21 -8.80
C ARG A 914 -64.78 10.61 -8.18
N LEU A 915 -64.59 9.63 -7.31
CA LEU A 915 -65.59 9.10 -6.40
C LEU A 915 -65.07 9.30 -4.96
N GLU A 916 -65.95 9.45 -3.98
CA GLU A 916 -65.54 9.62 -2.57
C GLU A 916 -64.58 8.49 -2.13
N GLY A 917 -63.34 8.83 -1.76
CA GLY A 917 -62.32 7.87 -1.33
C GLY A 917 -61.60 7.09 -2.45
N LYS A 918 -61.91 7.34 -3.73
CA LYS A 918 -61.29 6.68 -4.89
C LYS A 918 -61.04 7.67 -6.03
N ASP A 919 -59.77 7.94 -6.31
CA ASP A 919 -59.37 8.70 -7.49
C ASP A 919 -58.97 7.74 -8.61
N GLU A 920 -59.53 7.94 -9.81
CA GLU A 920 -59.27 7.10 -10.97
C GLU A 920 -58.84 7.98 -12.15
N TRP A 921 -57.71 7.64 -12.75
CA TRP A 921 -57.15 8.30 -13.94
C TRP A 921 -56.96 7.29 -15.06
N ASN A 922 -57.52 7.58 -16.22
CA ASN A 922 -57.39 6.76 -17.41
C ASN A 922 -56.42 7.44 -18.37
N ILE A 923 -55.20 6.91 -18.49
CA ILE A 923 -54.17 7.41 -19.41
C ILE A 923 -54.28 6.62 -20.72
N THR A 924 -54.74 7.26 -21.78
CA THR A 924 -54.87 6.65 -23.12
C THR A 924 -53.68 7.09 -23.98
N LEU A 925 -53.00 6.11 -24.59
CA LEU A 925 -51.86 6.29 -25.49
C LEU A 925 -52.27 5.91 -26.93
N GLY A 926 -51.98 6.78 -27.90
CA GLY A 926 -52.05 6.43 -29.31
C GLY A 926 -52.34 7.58 -30.29
N PRO A 927 -52.42 7.30 -31.61
CA PRO A 927 -52.35 5.97 -32.23
C PRO A 927 -50.93 5.37 -32.22
N VAL A 928 -50.83 4.07 -31.93
CA VAL A 928 -49.55 3.34 -31.85
C VAL A 928 -49.48 2.37 -33.03
N ASP A 929 -48.44 2.48 -33.85
CA ASP A 929 -48.16 1.48 -34.89
C ASP A 929 -47.51 0.27 -34.20
N GLU A 930 -47.99 -0.95 -34.47
CA GLU A 930 -47.52 -2.22 -33.89
C GLU A 930 -47.83 -2.46 -32.38
N THR A 931 -49.12 -2.62 -32.03
CA THR A 931 -49.57 -2.92 -30.65
C THR A 931 -48.89 -4.13 -29.97
N GLU A 932 -48.36 -5.07 -30.75
CA GLU A 932 -47.66 -6.29 -30.27
C GLU A 932 -46.31 -6.01 -29.59
N THR A 933 -45.74 -4.80 -29.78
CA THR A 933 -44.52 -4.36 -29.10
C THR A 933 -44.79 -3.94 -27.65
N PHE A 934 -45.97 -3.38 -27.39
CA PHE A 934 -46.36 -2.85 -26.09
C PHE A 934 -47.05 -3.90 -25.21
N VAL A 935 -47.85 -4.78 -25.82
CA VAL A 935 -48.67 -5.75 -25.07
C VAL A 935 -48.74 -7.11 -25.77
N SER A 936 -48.86 -8.18 -24.98
CA SER A 936 -49.19 -9.52 -25.44
C SER A 936 -50.65 -9.86 -25.13
N LEU A 937 -51.35 -10.45 -26.11
CA LEU A 937 -52.72 -10.93 -25.98
C LEU A 937 -52.72 -12.42 -25.63
N ASN A 938 -53.42 -12.81 -24.58
CA ASN A 938 -53.70 -14.21 -24.33
C ASN A 938 -54.98 -14.63 -25.09
N GLU A 939 -54.81 -15.36 -26.19
CA GLU A 939 -55.90 -15.76 -27.11
C GLU A 939 -57.02 -16.59 -26.46
N THR A 940 -56.79 -17.24 -25.31
CA THR A 940 -57.80 -18.05 -24.61
C THR A 940 -58.63 -17.29 -23.57
N SER A 941 -58.13 -16.15 -23.06
CA SER A 941 -58.81 -15.38 -22.00
C SER A 941 -59.14 -13.95 -22.40
N GLY A 942 -58.61 -13.46 -23.53
CA GLY A 942 -58.77 -12.07 -23.98
C GLY A 942 -58.00 -11.05 -23.12
N HIS A 943 -57.18 -11.50 -22.16
CA HIS A 943 -56.38 -10.63 -21.29
C HIS A 943 -55.13 -10.11 -21.99
N ILE A 944 -54.74 -8.90 -21.61
CA ILE A 944 -53.64 -8.15 -22.20
C ILE A 944 -52.60 -7.90 -21.11
N THR A 945 -51.34 -8.27 -21.36
CA THR A 945 -50.23 -8.04 -20.43
C THR A 945 -49.17 -7.16 -21.09
N PRO A 946 -48.56 -6.19 -20.37
CA PRO A 946 -47.45 -5.40 -20.89
C PRO A 946 -46.28 -6.32 -21.24
N ARG A 947 -45.68 -6.09 -22.42
CA ARG A 947 -44.57 -6.90 -22.92
C ARG A 947 -43.20 -6.31 -22.57
N ASP A 948 -43.06 -5.00 -22.76
CA ASP A 948 -41.85 -4.25 -22.42
C ASP A 948 -42.23 -2.91 -21.76
N PRO A 949 -42.08 -2.77 -20.44
CA PRO A 949 -42.28 -1.49 -19.75
C PRO A 949 -41.45 -0.35 -20.35
N SER A 950 -40.26 -0.62 -20.89
CA SER A 950 -39.35 0.40 -21.44
C SER A 950 -39.95 1.09 -22.67
N ALA A 951 -40.56 0.33 -23.57
CA ALA A 951 -41.22 0.86 -24.78
C ALA A 951 -42.39 1.81 -24.44
N TRP A 952 -43.19 1.48 -23.42
CA TRP A 952 -44.26 2.36 -22.93
C TRP A 952 -43.73 3.68 -22.40
N ILE A 953 -42.65 3.61 -21.62
CA ILE A 953 -42.04 4.78 -21.00
C ILE A 953 -41.37 5.68 -22.03
N GLU A 954 -40.69 5.10 -23.02
CA GLU A 954 -40.12 5.85 -24.15
C GLU A 954 -41.22 6.54 -24.98
N PHE A 955 -42.36 5.88 -25.21
CA PHE A 955 -43.50 6.50 -25.89
C PHE A 955 -44.05 7.69 -25.09
N MET A 956 -44.24 7.53 -23.78
CA MET A 956 -44.71 8.62 -22.92
C MET A 956 -43.72 9.79 -22.86
N ASP A 957 -42.42 9.50 -22.77
CA ASP A 957 -41.36 10.51 -22.68
C ASP A 957 -41.26 11.37 -23.95
N ARG A 958 -41.39 10.75 -25.13
CA ARG A 958 -41.38 11.44 -26.44
C ARG A 958 -42.62 12.27 -26.71
N ASN A 959 -43.77 11.87 -26.18
CA ASN A 959 -45.08 12.47 -26.50
C ASN A 959 -45.66 13.36 -25.39
N TRP A 960 -44.88 13.65 -24.35
CA TRP A 960 -45.30 14.51 -23.24
C TRP A 960 -45.46 15.97 -23.67
N LEU A 961 -46.64 16.57 -23.42
CA LEU A 961 -46.91 17.98 -23.76
C LEU A 961 -46.18 18.92 -22.78
N THR A 962 -45.31 19.78 -23.30
CA THR A 962 -44.38 20.62 -22.50
C THR A 962 -44.97 21.95 -21.99
N THR A 963 -46.29 22.13 -22.00
CA THR A 963 -46.86 23.49 -21.92
C THR A 963 -47.24 24.04 -20.55
N ASN A 964 -46.91 23.46 -19.37
CA ASN A 964 -47.07 24.18 -18.09
C ASN A 964 -46.21 23.71 -16.88
N HIS A 965 -45.34 24.63 -16.42
CA HIS A 965 -44.96 25.06 -15.07
C HIS A 965 -44.36 24.14 -13.97
N ASP A 966 -44.30 22.80 -14.08
CA ASP A 966 -43.50 21.99 -13.13
C ASP A 966 -42.64 20.95 -13.88
N GLU A 967 -41.34 21.24 -14.02
CA GLU A 967 -40.37 20.39 -14.76
C GLU A 967 -40.31 18.96 -14.20
N CYS A 968 -40.64 18.74 -12.93
CA CYS A 968 -40.55 17.42 -12.30
C CYS A 968 -41.78 16.53 -12.52
N CYS A 969 -42.90 17.07 -13.03
CA CYS A 969 -44.15 16.32 -13.19
C CYS A 969 -44.04 15.21 -14.25
N LYS A 970 -43.33 15.49 -15.35
CA LYS A 970 -43.04 14.50 -16.38
C LYS A 970 -42.31 13.31 -15.77
N ASP A 971 -41.21 13.57 -15.09
CA ASP A 971 -40.34 12.52 -14.59
C ASP A 971 -40.98 11.69 -13.47
N LEU A 972 -41.75 12.33 -12.59
CA LEU A 972 -42.54 11.65 -11.57
C LEU A 972 -43.55 10.68 -12.21
N LEU A 973 -44.27 11.14 -13.24
CA LEU A 973 -45.28 10.29 -13.90
C LEU A 973 -44.66 9.18 -14.73
N LEU A 974 -43.50 9.40 -15.33
CA LEU A 974 -42.73 8.32 -15.95
C LEU A 974 -42.27 7.29 -14.90
N ALA A 975 -41.87 7.72 -13.69
CA ALA A 975 -41.43 6.81 -12.63
C ALA A 975 -42.58 5.97 -12.09
N VAL A 976 -43.73 6.60 -11.86
CA VAL A 976 -44.98 5.95 -11.44
C VAL A 976 -45.46 4.94 -12.48
N SER A 977 -45.42 5.31 -13.76
CA SER A 977 -45.83 4.43 -14.86
C SER A 977 -44.86 3.26 -15.02
N GLU A 978 -43.56 3.48 -14.83
CA GLU A 978 -42.54 2.43 -14.94
C GLU A 978 -42.71 1.40 -13.82
N ALA A 979 -42.83 1.85 -12.58
CA ALA A 979 -43.13 1.00 -11.44
C ALA A 979 -44.41 0.17 -11.66
N ALA A 980 -45.47 0.82 -12.18
CA ALA A 980 -46.74 0.16 -12.46
C ALA A 980 -46.63 -0.96 -13.51
N LEU A 981 -45.96 -0.67 -14.62
CA LEU A 981 -45.84 -1.62 -15.74
C LEU A 981 -44.89 -2.77 -15.41
N SER A 982 -43.77 -2.50 -14.72
CA SER A 982 -42.82 -3.55 -14.28
C SER A 982 -43.48 -4.59 -13.38
N GLN A 983 -44.39 -4.16 -12.52
CA GLN A 983 -45.09 -5.07 -11.61
C GLN A 983 -46.13 -5.95 -12.31
N ILE A 984 -46.89 -5.38 -13.25
CA ILE A 984 -47.84 -6.17 -14.07
C ILE A 984 -47.09 -7.21 -14.93
N ALA A 985 -45.87 -6.89 -15.38
CA ALA A 985 -45.05 -7.77 -16.20
C ALA A 985 -44.30 -8.86 -15.40
N GLY A 986 -43.88 -8.58 -14.16
CA GLY A 986 -43.05 -9.48 -13.34
C GLY A 986 -43.83 -10.53 -12.54
N ASP A 987 -45.06 -10.23 -12.15
CA ASP A 987 -45.92 -11.13 -11.40
C ASP A 987 -46.67 -12.05 -12.39
N GLY A 988 -46.50 -13.37 -12.28
CA GLY A 988 -47.24 -14.38 -13.06
C GLY A 988 -48.78 -14.39 -12.81
N TYR A 989 -49.35 -13.27 -12.40
CA TYR A 989 -50.75 -13.04 -12.08
C TYR A 989 -51.63 -13.01 -13.32
N ARG A 990 -52.69 -13.82 -13.26
CA ARG A 990 -53.66 -14.07 -14.34
C ARG A 990 -54.64 -12.91 -14.63
N SER A 991 -54.43 -11.69 -14.13
CA SER A 991 -55.49 -10.65 -14.10
C SER A 991 -55.15 -9.26 -14.68
N GLY A 992 -53.93 -9.01 -15.19
CA GLY A 992 -53.58 -7.70 -15.78
C GLY A 992 -53.73 -6.51 -14.83
N ARG A 993 -53.76 -6.76 -13.51
CA ARG A 993 -53.95 -5.76 -12.45
C ARG A 993 -52.89 -5.98 -11.37
N ALA A 994 -52.15 -4.93 -11.00
CA ALA A 994 -51.13 -4.98 -9.94
C ALA A 994 -51.34 -3.85 -8.91
N SER A 995 -50.92 -4.10 -7.66
CA SER A 995 -50.86 -3.08 -6.61
C SER A 995 -49.45 -2.51 -6.52
N VAL A 996 -49.28 -1.34 -7.13
CA VAL A 996 -48.00 -0.76 -7.53
C VAL A 996 -47.19 -0.25 -6.35
N THR A 997 -47.76 0.64 -5.54
CA THR A 997 -47.00 1.37 -4.51
C THR A 997 -47.97 2.05 -3.54
N LYS A 998 -47.58 2.15 -2.27
CA LYS A 998 -48.27 2.99 -1.28
C LYS A 998 -47.76 4.43 -1.37
N LEU A 999 -48.65 5.37 -1.63
CA LEU A 999 -48.37 6.81 -1.61
C LEU A 999 -48.98 7.44 -0.35
N ASN A 1000 -48.32 8.44 0.23
CA ASN A 1000 -48.94 9.28 1.24
C ASN A 1000 -49.81 10.37 0.60
N TYR A 1001 -50.46 11.18 1.43
CA TYR A 1001 -51.29 12.28 0.98
C TYR A 1001 -50.54 13.29 0.08
N HIS A 1002 -49.30 13.65 0.42
CA HIS A 1002 -48.49 14.61 -0.35
C HIS A 1002 -48.25 14.13 -1.79
N TRP A 1003 -47.79 12.90 -1.97
CA TRP A 1003 -47.53 12.33 -3.29
C TRP A 1003 -48.79 12.00 -4.06
N ARG A 1004 -49.90 11.62 -3.39
CA ARG A 1004 -51.22 11.53 -4.05
C ARG A 1004 -51.60 12.87 -4.67
N TYR A 1005 -51.48 13.97 -3.91
CA TYR A 1005 -51.81 15.30 -4.41
C TYR A 1005 -50.91 15.70 -5.58
N ARG A 1006 -49.59 15.48 -5.46
CA ARG A 1006 -48.61 15.76 -6.52
C ARG A 1006 -48.89 14.99 -7.81
N VAL A 1007 -49.14 13.67 -7.73
CA VAL A 1007 -49.48 12.85 -8.90
C VAL A 1007 -50.79 13.35 -9.56
N GLY A 1008 -51.79 13.70 -8.76
CA GLY A 1008 -53.05 14.26 -9.25
C GLY A 1008 -52.88 15.61 -9.97
N GLU A 1009 -52.09 16.53 -9.41
CA GLU A 1009 -51.77 17.81 -10.05
C GLU A 1009 -51.04 17.61 -11.39
N CYS A 1010 -50.04 16.74 -11.42
CA CYS A 1010 -49.30 16.45 -12.65
C CYS A 1010 -50.21 15.87 -13.75
N LEU A 1011 -51.16 14.99 -13.40
CA LEU A 1011 -52.11 14.41 -14.36
C LEU A 1011 -53.18 15.41 -14.84
N ARG A 1012 -53.62 16.36 -13.98
CA ARG A 1012 -54.60 17.40 -14.37
C ARG A 1012 -54.07 18.35 -15.43
N SER A 1013 -52.76 18.58 -15.44
CA SER A 1013 -52.11 19.41 -16.47
C SER A 1013 -52.27 18.87 -17.90
N LEU A 1014 -52.66 17.58 -18.04
CA LEU A 1014 -52.85 16.87 -19.31
C LEU A 1014 -54.32 16.66 -19.71
N LEU A 1015 -55.28 17.18 -18.95
CA LEU A 1015 -56.71 17.07 -19.28
C LEU A 1015 -57.02 17.87 -20.55
N THR A 1016 -57.46 17.19 -21.62
CA THR A 1016 -57.89 17.84 -22.87
C THR A 1016 -59.42 17.94 -22.93
N THR A 1017 -59.94 19.09 -23.35
CA THR A 1017 -61.39 19.33 -23.47
C THR A 1017 -61.86 19.06 -24.90
N ASN A 1018 -62.78 18.09 -25.02
CA ASN A 1018 -63.66 17.74 -26.14
C ASN A 1018 -63.19 18.03 -27.59
N SER A 1019 -63.04 16.98 -28.39
CA SER A 1019 -63.16 17.07 -29.86
C SER A 1019 -64.01 15.95 -30.46
N THR A 1020 -64.81 16.35 -31.45
CA THR A 1020 -65.90 15.62 -32.13
C THR A 1020 -65.43 14.45 -33.01
N VAL A 1021 -66.35 13.50 -33.15
CA VAL A 1021 -66.26 12.17 -33.80
C VAL A 1021 -66.32 12.29 -35.34
N ASP A 1022 -65.36 11.68 -36.06
CA ASP A 1022 -65.54 11.23 -37.46
C ASP A 1022 -64.65 10.01 -37.84
N ASN A 1023 -65.26 9.07 -38.56
CA ASN A 1023 -64.90 7.66 -38.79
C ASN A 1023 -63.44 7.34 -39.20
N CYS A 1024 -62.71 6.52 -38.41
CA CYS A 1024 -61.50 5.78 -38.82
C CYS A 1024 -61.07 4.70 -37.79
N HIS A 1025 -60.34 3.66 -38.23
CA HIS A 1025 -59.88 2.51 -37.42
C HIS A 1025 -58.36 2.53 -37.15
N ARG A 1026 -57.94 2.76 -35.90
CA ARG A 1026 -56.63 2.32 -35.33
C ARG A 1026 -56.81 1.97 -33.83
N PRO A 1027 -56.11 0.95 -33.30
CA PRO A 1027 -56.20 0.57 -31.88
C PRO A 1027 -55.46 1.56 -30.96
N TYR A 1028 -56.01 1.79 -29.76
CA TYR A 1028 -55.38 2.57 -28.69
C TYR A 1028 -55.09 1.69 -27.47
N LEU A 1029 -54.08 2.06 -26.69
CA LEU A 1029 -53.72 1.39 -25.43
C LEU A 1029 -54.08 2.29 -24.26
N ARG A 1030 -54.69 1.75 -23.21
CA ARG A 1030 -55.04 2.52 -22.01
C ARG A 1030 -54.40 1.91 -20.78
N LEU A 1031 -53.64 2.74 -20.07
CA LEU A 1031 -53.13 2.49 -18.73
C LEU A 1031 -54.05 3.18 -17.73
N LYS A 1032 -54.80 2.39 -16.97
CA LYS A 1032 -55.69 2.85 -15.92
C LYS A 1032 -54.93 2.87 -14.59
N LEU A 1033 -54.83 4.05 -13.98
CA LEU A 1033 -54.28 4.26 -12.64
C LEU A 1033 -55.45 4.49 -11.67
N THR A 1034 -55.46 3.81 -10.53
CA THR A 1034 -56.52 3.91 -9.53
C THR A 1034 -55.91 4.02 -8.14
N LEU A 1035 -56.11 5.14 -7.45
CA LEU A 1035 -55.72 5.32 -6.06
C LEU A 1035 -56.91 5.04 -5.13
N THR A 1036 -56.75 4.08 -4.24
CA THR A 1036 -57.73 3.72 -3.20
C THR A 1036 -57.19 4.01 -1.81
N LEU A 1037 -58.00 4.61 -0.93
CA LEU A 1037 -57.64 4.82 0.47
C LEU A 1037 -57.42 3.47 1.18
N THR A 1038 -56.32 3.36 1.92
CA THR A 1038 -56.00 2.18 2.73
C THR A 1038 -55.78 2.55 4.19
N ASN A 1039 -56.13 1.63 5.09
CA ASN A 1039 -56.08 1.84 6.53
C ASN A 1039 -54.67 1.67 7.14
N SER A 1040 -53.66 1.31 6.34
CA SER A 1040 -52.28 1.11 6.81
C SER A 1040 -51.24 1.62 5.81
N CYS A 1041 -50.43 2.58 6.27
CA CYS A 1041 -49.09 2.83 5.74
C CYS A 1041 -48.16 1.71 6.23
#